data_AF-A0AAU2EK41-F1
#
_entry.id   AF-A0AAU2EK41-F1
#
_cell.length_a   1.000
_cell.length_b   1.000
_cell.length_c   1.000
_cell.angle_alpha   90.00
_cell.angle_beta   90.00
_cell.angle_gamma   90.00
#
_symmetry.space_group_name_H-M   'P 1'
#
loop_
_entity.id
_entity.type
_entity.pdbx_description
1 polymer ?
#
loop_
_entity_poly.entity_id
_entity_poly.type
_entity_poly.pdbx_seq_one_letter_code
_entity_poly.pdbx_strand_id
1 'polypeptide(L)'
;MVNGSGTWTHTVSGLATGNVLDYWFTYEKSGPQYDTPHFGYTQGGGTGGQVAQPTFSPAGGQYASAQTVTIADATAGATIRYTRDGSTPNGSSPVYTGPISVTASGTVRAFAQLAGRTDSPVATEVYTIGGTQTGCPVQSDTPNFGPNVHVYDPSMSAATVQAQLDAHFDQMKDTLSAQFSSNRVADLFKPGTYNVNDNVGFYTSVAGLGQNPGDVVINGNITVDAFNASDAGNATQNFWRSAENLAINPGGGTNRWAVAQAAPFRRIDVRGNLALYPASYGWASGGYVADSRVSGQMASISQQQWYTRDSGVGSWDGGVWNMVFSGVQGAPANTFPTPPETVLGTTPVSRDVPYLYVDGANRYRVFLPSLRTNATGPSWAAGSTPGSSLPMSRFYVVKAGDTAATINNALAQGCNLFVTPGVYHLNQTLNVTRADTVVLGIGYPTFVPDNGVNAMQVADVDGVRLKGLLFDAGTTNSQALLTVGPAGSAAGHAANPTTIQDVFFRIGGQVAGKATTSLVVNSSNTIIDHIWAWRADHGNAGTFGWTVNPADTGLIVNGNNVLATGLFVEHYQKHEVIWNGQGGRTIFFQNEMPYDVPNQAAWKSSASVNGYAAYKVGANVTSHEAWGLGSYCYFNVNPAVASYHAFEVPDTSGVRFHSLLSVSLNYQGTITHVINDTGGVTPTGTVPVNVVSYP
;
A
#
# COMPACT_ATOMS: atom_id res chain seq x y z
N MET A 1 -32.12 -6.49 48.59
CA MET A 1 -30.91 -6.23 49.43
C MET A 1 -30.30 -4.93 48.95
N VAL A 2 -30.07 -3.94 49.83
CA VAL A 2 -29.49 -2.65 49.44
C VAL A 2 -28.00 -2.70 49.72
N ASN A 3 -27.18 -2.49 48.68
CA ASN A 3 -25.73 -2.46 48.81
C ASN A 3 -25.16 -1.19 48.14
N GLY A 4 -24.58 -0.30 48.93
CA GLY A 4 -23.99 0.96 48.49
C GLY A 4 -22.57 0.87 47.95
N SER A 5 -21.95 -0.31 47.94
CA SER A 5 -20.57 -0.52 47.45
C SER A 5 -20.50 -0.99 46.00
N GLY A 6 -21.64 -1.19 45.32
CA GLY A 6 -21.68 -1.58 43.90
C GLY A 6 -21.19 -2.99 43.59
N THR A 7 -21.09 -3.90 44.57
CA THR A 7 -20.65 -5.29 44.35
C THR A 7 -21.36 -6.27 45.28
N TRP A 8 -22.05 -7.27 44.72
CA TRP A 8 -22.69 -8.36 45.48
C TRP A 8 -21.95 -9.68 45.25
N THR A 9 -21.85 -10.52 46.29
CA THR A 9 -21.13 -11.79 46.22
C THR A 9 -21.94 -12.88 46.89
N HIS A 10 -22.04 -14.04 46.23
CA HIS A 10 -22.70 -15.24 46.76
C HIS A 10 -21.89 -16.48 46.43
N THR A 11 -21.64 -17.30 47.45
CA THR A 11 -20.85 -18.52 47.32
C THR A 11 -21.77 -19.69 47.05
N VAL A 12 -21.61 -20.34 45.90
CA VAL A 12 -22.28 -21.61 45.60
C VAL A 12 -21.31 -22.76 45.81
N SER A 13 -21.66 -23.69 46.70
CA SER A 13 -20.82 -24.85 47.07
C SER A 13 -21.43 -26.17 46.57
N GLY A 14 -20.58 -27.18 46.34
CA GLY A 14 -21.02 -28.54 46.02
C GLY A 14 -21.39 -28.80 44.56
N LEU A 15 -20.97 -27.93 43.63
CA LEU A 15 -21.15 -28.17 42.21
C LEU A 15 -20.16 -29.23 41.71
N ALA A 16 -20.63 -30.09 40.79
CA ALA A 16 -19.80 -31.05 40.07
C ALA A 16 -19.36 -30.49 38.70
N THR A 17 -18.18 -30.90 38.23
CA THR A 17 -17.64 -30.50 36.92
C THR A 17 -18.64 -30.78 35.80
N GLY A 18 -18.89 -29.77 34.95
CA GLY A 18 -19.87 -29.82 33.86
C GLY A 18 -21.25 -29.23 34.22
N ASN A 19 -21.51 -28.93 35.50
CA ASN A 19 -22.74 -28.25 35.89
C ASN A 19 -22.73 -26.78 35.44
N VAL A 20 -23.84 -26.33 34.88
CA VAL A 20 -24.05 -24.93 34.49
C VAL A 20 -24.76 -24.19 35.62
N LEU A 21 -24.11 -23.16 36.14
CA LEU A 21 -24.72 -22.11 36.94
C LEU A 21 -25.32 -21.07 36.00
N ASP A 22 -26.65 -21.04 35.88
CA ASP A 22 -27.34 -19.91 35.25
C ASP A 22 -27.71 -18.88 36.34
N TYR A 23 -27.33 -17.62 36.14
CA TYR A 23 -27.57 -16.56 37.11
C TYR A 23 -27.86 -15.22 36.44
N TRP A 24 -28.72 -14.43 37.08
CA TRP A 24 -29.05 -13.05 36.75
C TRP A 24 -29.52 -12.35 38.03
N PHE A 25 -29.61 -11.03 38.00
CA PHE A 25 -30.20 -10.29 39.11
C PHE A 25 -31.03 -9.12 38.61
N THR A 26 -32.09 -8.81 39.35
CA THR A 26 -32.90 -7.60 39.17
C THR A 26 -32.35 -6.50 40.05
N TYR A 27 -32.12 -5.30 39.51
CA TYR A 27 -31.71 -4.14 40.29
C TYR A 27 -32.61 -2.93 40.01
N GLU A 28 -32.75 -2.06 41.00
CA GLU A 28 -33.52 -0.81 40.87
C GLU A 28 -32.56 0.37 40.72
N LYS A 29 -32.78 1.22 39.72
CA LYS A 29 -32.01 2.46 39.53
C LYS A 29 -32.97 3.63 39.40
N SER A 30 -33.11 4.41 40.47
CA SER A 30 -33.98 5.60 40.54
C SER A 30 -35.47 5.31 40.32
N GLY A 31 -35.98 4.19 40.85
CA GLY A 31 -37.41 3.81 40.82
C GLY A 31 -37.73 2.60 39.93
N PRO A 32 -37.32 2.57 38.64
CA PRO A 32 -37.55 1.41 37.78
C PRO A 32 -36.62 0.23 38.12
N GLN A 33 -37.16 -0.99 38.00
CA GLN A 33 -36.41 -2.24 38.09
C GLN A 33 -35.94 -2.70 36.70
N TYR A 34 -34.72 -3.23 36.66
CA TYR A 34 -34.06 -3.73 35.45
C TYR A 34 -33.51 -5.13 35.72
N ASP A 35 -33.76 -6.06 34.82
CA ASP A 35 -33.13 -7.38 34.83
C ASP A 35 -31.80 -7.33 34.07
N THR A 36 -30.77 -7.96 34.61
CA THR A 36 -29.58 -8.26 33.83
C THR A 36 -29.85 -9.38 32.83
N PRO A 37 -29.05 -9.50 31.75
CA PRO A 37 -29.01 -10.72 30.95
C PRO A 37 -28.76 -11.96 31.81
N HIS A 38 -29.19 -13.12 31.33
CA HIS A 38 -28.82 -14.40 31.91
C HIS A 38 -27.35 -14.71 31.61
N PHE A 39 -26.61 -15.11 32.64
CA PHE A 39 -25.21 -15.50 32.55
C PHE A 39 -25.07 -16.97 32.94
N GLY A 40 -24.47 -17.76 32.04
CA GLY A 40 -24.11 -19.16 32.30
C GLY A 40 -22.64 -19.29 32.70
N TYR A 41 -22.36 -20.01 33.78
CA TYR A 41 -21.01 -20.45 34.15
C TYR A 41 -20.98 -21.97 34.29
N THR A 42 -20.22 -22.65 33.45
CA THR A 42 -20.03 -24.11 33.57
C THR A 42 -18.83 -24.38 34.47
N GLN A 43 -19.04 -25.03 35.62
CA GLN A 43 -17.97 -25.35 36.54
C GLN A 43 -16.98 -26.32 35.88
N GLY A 44 -15.72 -25.90 35.74
CA GLY A 44 -14.68 -26.66 35.04
C GLY A 44 -14.76 -26.60 33.51
N GLY A 45 -15.69 -25.84 32.94
CA GLY A 45 -15.79 -25.57 31.50
C GLY A 45 -14.94 -24.36 31.08
N GLY A 46 -13.62 -24.51 31.07
CA GLY A 46 -12.74 -23.49 30.51
C GLY A 46 -12.70 -23.59 28.99
N THR A 47 -13.33 -22.66 28.26
CA THR A 47 -12.92 -22.32 26.89
C THR A 47 -11.92 -21.18 26.92
N GLY A 48 -10.79 -21.41 27.59
CA GLY A 48 -9.59 -20.66 27.27
C GLY A 48 -9.18 -21.06 25.86
N GLY A 49 -9.43 -20.20 24.87
CA GLY A 49 -9.04 -20.45 23.48
C GLY A 49 -7.58 -20.94 23.36
N GLN A 50 -7.31 -21.74 22.32
CA GLN A 50 -5.99 -22.32 22.11
C GLN A 50 -4.91 -21.23 22.02
N VAL A 51 -3.75 -21.46 22.63
CA VAL A 51 -2.58 -20.59 22.50
C VAL A 51 -2.16 -20.58 21.01
N ALA A 52 -1.83 -19.41 20.48
CA ALA A 52 -1.34 -19.27 19.11
C ALA A 52 -0.11 -20.16 18.86
N GLN A 53 0.10 -20.58 17.61
CA GLN A 53 1.28 -21.34 17.25
C GLN A 53 2.51 -20.41 17.20
N PRO A 54 3.67 -20.80 17.77
CA PRO A 54 4.89 -20.01 17.68
C PRO A 54 5.34 -19.76 16.24
N THR A 55 5.96 -18.62 15.98
CA THR A 55 6.57 -18.27 14.70
C THR A 55 8.07 -18.09 14.85
N PHE A 56 8.83 -18.35 13.78
CA PHE A 56 10.28 -18.25 13.75
C PHE A 56 10.74 -17.11 12.84
N SER A 57 11.75 -16.36 13.25
CA SER A 57 12.39 -15.34 12.42
C SER A 57 13.92 -15.39 12.56
N PRO A 58 14.67 -15.65 11.48
CA PRO A 58 14.16 -15.95 10.14
C PRO A 58 13.45 -17.32 10.10
N ALA A 59 12.57 -17.54 9.14
CA ALA A 59 11.90 -18.84 8.95
C ALA A 59 12.90 -19.95 8.54
N GLY A 60 12.47 -21.21 8.58
CA GLY A 60 13.27 -22.32 8.07
C GLY A 60 13.61 -22.12 6.59
N GLY A 61 14.81 -22.55 6.20
CA GLY A 61 15.33 -22.34 4.86
C GLY A 61 16.78 -22.75 4.71
N GLN A 62 17.32 -22.54 3.51
CA GLN A 62 18.74 -22.70 3.24
C GLN A 62 19.50 -21.41 3.55
N TYR A 63 20.59 -21.54 4.30
CA TYR A 63 21.46 -20.43 4.67
C TYR A 63 22.92 -20.79 4.46
N ALA A 64 23.67 -19.85 3.88
CA ALA A 64 25.11 -20.01 3.67
C ALA A 64 25.91 -20.03 4.99
N SER A 65 25.39 -19.38 6.02
CA SER A 65 26.01 -19.26 7.34
C SER A 65 25.01 -19.51 8.47
N ALA A 66 25.53 -19.66 9.69
CA ALA A 66 24.72 -19.84 10.90
C ALA A 66 23.66 -18.76 11.05
N GLN A 67 22.46 -19.14 11.49
CA GLN A 67 21.36 -18.22 11.73
C GLN A 67 21.16 -17.96 13.21
N THR A 68 20.80 -16.72 13.54
CA THR A 68 20.27 -16.35 14.85
C THR A 68 18.75 -16.28 14.74
N VAL A 69 18.08 -17.29 15.28
CA VAL A 69 16.62 -17.48 15.17
C VAL A 69 15.95 -16.94 16.42
N THR A 70 14.93 -16.12 16.21
CA THR A 70 14.01 -15.65 17.25
C THR A 70 12.68 -16.39 17.14
N ILE A 71 12.06 -16.68 18.29
CA ILE A 71 10.76 -17.34 18.36
C ILE A 71 9.78 -16.39 19.07
N ALA A 72 8.62 -16.18 18.48
CA ALA A 72 7.57 -15.32 19.02
C ALA A 72 6.22 -16.05 19.07
N ASP A 73 5.32 -15.56 19.93
CA ASP A 73 3.95 -16.05 20.03
C ASP A 73 2.99 -14.85 20.11
N ALA A 74 1.85 -14.93 19.42
CA ALA A 74 0.85 -13.86 19.45
C ALA A 74 0.06 -13.82 20.76
N THR A 75 0.12 -14.88 21.58
CA THR A 75 -0.54 -14.97 22.88
C THR A 75 0.31 -14.30 23.95
N ALA A 76 -0.05 -13.08 24.34
CA ALA A 76 0.63 -12.35 25.40
C ALA A 76 0.73 -13.18 26.70
N GLY A 77 1.94 -13.30 27.24
CA GLY A 77 2.23 -14.04 28.46
C GLY A 77 2.41 -15.55 28.30
N ALA A 78 2.27 -16.11 27.09
CA ALA A 78 2.53 -17.53 26.87
C ALA A 78 4.03 -17.87 27.02
N THR A 79 4.30 -19.04 27.59
CA THR A 79 5.65 -19.59 27.72
C THR A 79 5.96 -20.46 26.51
N ILE A 80 6.98 -20.08 25.73
CA ILE A 80 7.43 -20.84 24.57
C ILE A 80 8.50 -21.85 25.00
N ARG A 81 8.36 -23.10 24.55
CA ARG A 81 9.36 -24.17 24.73
C ARG A 81 9.79 -24.71 23.37
N TYR A 82 11.06 -25.07 23.25
CA TYR A 82 11.62 -25.44 21.95
C TYR A 82 12.64 -26.58 22.03
N THR A 83 12.90 -27.19 20.87
CA THR A 83 13.97 -28.17 20.63
C THR A 83 14.71 -27.79 19.35
N ARG A 84 15.99 -28.17 19.25
CA ARG A 84 16.86 -27.89 18.08
C ARG A 84 17.29 -29.16 17.32
N ASP A 85 16.95 -30.32 17.87
CA ASP A 85 17.29 -31.65 17.35
C ASP A 85 16.13 -32.29 16.57
N GLY A 86 15.04 -31.55 16.33
CA GLY A 86 13.83 -32.02 15.67
C GLY A 86 12.90 -32.87 16.53
N SER A 87 13.21 -33.13 17.80
CA SER A 87 12.30 -33.83 18.72
C SER A 87 11.07 -32.97 19.03
N THR A 88 9.91 -33.58 19.33
CA THR A 88 8.71 -32.82 19.69
C THR A 88 8.89 -32.16 21.06
N PRO A 89 8.79 -30.82 21.18
CA PRO A 89 8.95 -30.14 22.46
C PRO A 89 7.80 -30.51 23.41
N ASN A 90 8.10 -30.60 24.70
CA ASN A 90 7.15 -30.91 25.76
C ASN A 90 7.46 -30.08 27.02
N GLY A 91 6.74 -30.31 28.12
CA GLY A 91 6.91 -29.55 29.38
C GLY A 91 8.32 -29.59 30.00
N SER A 92 9.18 -30.53 29.60
CA SER A 92 10.59 -30.61 30.01
C SER A 92 11.56 -29.92 29.06
N SER A 93 11.12 -29.52 27.86
CA SER A 93 11.97 -28.84 26.87
C SER A 93 12.38 -27.43 27.34
N PRO A 94 13.56 -26.92 26.93
CA PRO A 94 14.04 -25.60 27.31
C PRO A 94 13.02 -24.48 27.04
N VAL A 95 12.90 -23.55 27.99
CA VAL A 95 12.11 -22.32 27.82
C VAL A 95 12.89 -21.35 26.93
N TYR A 96 12.23 -20.79 25.93
CA TYR A 96 12.79 -19.75 25.09
C TYR A 96 12.89 -18.43 25.87
N THR A 97 14.12 -17.94 26.06
CA THR A 97 14.42 -16.72 26.84
C THR A 97 15.21 -15.68 26.03
N GLY A 98 15.56 -16.00 24.80
CA GLY A 98 16.33 -15.14 23.89
C GLY A 98 16.69 -15.88 22.59
N PRO A 99 17.27 -15.17 21.60
CA PRO A 99 17.56 -15.74 20.29
C PRO A 99 18.43 -17.02 20.37
N ILE A 100 18.12 -17.99 19.53
CA ILE A 100 18.82 -19.28 19.44
C ILE A 100 19.76 -19.29 18.24
N SER A 101 20.99 -19.75 18.42
CA SER A 101 21.91 -19.94 17.30
C SER A 101 21.72 -21.32 16.66
N VAL A 102 21.54 -21.33 15.35
CA VAL A 102 21.45 -22.52 14.48
C VAL A 102 22.68 -22.54 13.58
N THR A 103 23.71 -23.25 14.03
CA THR A 103 25.04 -23.26 13.40
C THR A 103 25.26 -24.42 12.43
N ALA A 104 24.35 -25.40 12.40
CA ALA A 104 24.38 -26.55 11.51
C ALA A 104 22.96 -26.88 11.04
N SER A 105 22.83 -27.60 9.93
CA SER A 105 21.53 -28.05 9.43
C SER A 105 20.78 -28.85 10.49
N GLY A 106 19.51 -28.54 10.69
CA GLY A 106 18.69 -29.16 11.74
C GLY A 106 17.27 -28.63 11.73
N THR A 107 16.43 -29.23 12.57
CA THR A 107 15.01 -28.88 12.69
C THR A 107 14.78 -28.23 14.05
N VAL A 108 14.23 -27.02 14.05
CA VAL A 108 13.78 -26.36 15.27
C VAL A 108 12.27 -26.56 15.40
N ARG A 109 11.83 -27.02 16.56
CA ARG A 109 10.39 -27.14 16.88
C ARG A 109 10.07 -26.34 18.12
N ALA A 110 8.89 -25.72 18.16
CA ALA A 110 8.44 -24.94 19.31
C ALA A 110 6.93 -25.10 19.55
N PHE A 111 6.52 -25.04 20.81
CA PHE A 111 5.11 -24.85 21.19
C PHE A 111 5.02 -23.82 22.32
N ALA A 112 3.86 -23.20 22.46
CA ALA A 112 3.56 -22.26 23.51
C ALA A 112 2.46 -22.78 24.42
N GLN A 113 2.60 -22.49 25.71
CA GLN A 113 1.67 -22.90 26.76
C GLN A 113 1.31 -21.72 27.66
N LEU A 114 0.05 -21.64 28.08
CA LEU A 114 -0.45 -20.61 29.00
C LEU A 114 -1.48 -21.25 29.95
N ALA A 115 -1.31 -21.05 31.25
CA ALA A 115 -2.18 -21.66 32.25
C ALA A 115 -3.66 -21.32 32.02
N GLY A 116 -4.52 -22.35 32.01
CA GLY A 116 -5.95 -22.19 31.74
C GLY A 116 -6.33 -22.12 30.26
N ARG A 117 -5.38 -22.35 29.33
CA ARG A 117 -5.63 -22.48 27.88
C ARG A 117 -5.09 -23.80 27.34
N THR A 118 -5.64 -24.25 26.22
CA THR A 118 -5.09 -25.37 25.46
C THR A 118 -3.76 -24.95 24.83
N ASP A 119 -2.73 -25.78 24.95
CA ASP A 119 -1.42 -25.57 24.33
C ASP A 119 -1.52 -25.37 22.81
N SER A 120 -0.56 -24.63 22.27
CA SER A 120 -0.49 -24.38 20.84
C SER A 120 -0.21 -25.67 20.05
N PRO A 121 -0.52 -25.70 18.74
CA PRO A 121 0.13 -26.63 17.83
C PRO A 121 1.66 -26.46 17.86
N VAL A 122 2.40 -27.52 17.52
CA VAL A 122 3.86 -27.46 17.40
C VAL A 122 4.24 -26.80 16.08
N ALA A 123 4.96 -25.69 16.13
CA ALA A 123 5.61 -25.06 15.00
C ALA A 123 6.91 -25.81 14.66
N THR A 124 7.19 -26.02 13.37
CA THR A 124 8.38 -26.77 12.90
C THR A 124 9.03 -26.03 11.75
N GLU A 125 10.33 -25.74 11.88
CA GLU A 125 11.14 -25.12 10.84
C GLU A 125 12.41 -25.92 10.59
N VAL A 126 12.76 -26.10 9.33
CA VAL A 126 13.96 -26.83 8.90
C VAL A 126 15.00 -25.83 8.41
N TYR A 127 16.18 -25.83 9.03
CA TYR A 127 17.31 -25.00 8.65
C TYR A 127 18.36 -25.87 7.97
N THR A 128 18.83 -25.45 6.81
CA THR A 128 19.97 -26.09 6.14
C THR A 128 21.12 -25.09 6.14
N ILE A 129 22.16 -25.34 6.94
CA ILE A 129 23.32 -24.46 7.10
C ILE A 129 24.51 -25.02 6.33
N GLY A 130 25.21 -24.15 5.61
CA GLY A 130 26.40 -24.53 4.84
C GLY A 130 26.08 -25.14 3.47
N GLY A 131 24.81 -25.10 3.04
CA GLY A 131 24.48 -25.24 1.63
C GLY A 131 24.94 -23.99 0.87
N THR A 132 25.59 -24.14 -0.28
CA THR A 132 25.60 -23.06 -1.27
C THR A 132 24.14 -22.70 -1.51
N GLN A 133 23.72 -21.44 -1.26
CA GLN A 133 22.38 -20.99 -1.65
C GLN A 133 22.20 -21.40 -3.10
N THR A 134 21.42 -22.46 -3.36
CA THR A 134 21.11 -22.86 -4.71
C THR A 134 20.36 -21.66 -5.25
N GLY A 135 21.00 -20.88 -6.14
CA GLY A 135 20.32 -19.75 -6.75
C GLY A 135 19.02 -20.23 -7.40
N CYS A 136 18.09 -19.30 -7.63
CA CYS A 136 16.78 -19.60 -8.21
C CYS A 136 16.85 -20.77 -9.22
N PRO A 137 16.11 -21.88 -9.00
CA PRO A 137 16.11 -23.00 -9.95
C PRO A 137 15.85 -22.44 -11.34
N VAL A 138 16.65 -22.86 -12.32
CA VAL A 138 16.68 -22.23 -13.65
C VAL A 138 15.25 -22.15 -14.21
N GLN A 139 14.75 -20.93 -14.34
CA GLN A 139 13.48 -20.64 -15.00
C GLN A 139 13.71 -20.35 -16.49
N SER A 140 12.64 -20.25 -17.26
CA SER A 140 12.74 -19.84 -18.67
C SER A 140 13.04 -18.34 -18.79
N ASP A 141 13.92 -17.97 -19.71
CA ASP A 141 14.10 -16.58 -20.17
C ASP A 141 12.96 -16.15 -21.12
N THR A 142 12.12 -17.10 -21.56
CA THR A 142 10.90 -16.87 -22.34
C THR A 142 9.72 -17.60 -21.68
N PRO A 143 9.36 -17.24 -20.44
CA PRO A 143 8.30 -17.95 -19.74
C PRO A 143 6.96 -17.67 -20.40
N ASN A 144 6.04 -18.63 -20.30
CA ASN A 144 4.63 -18.35 -20.49
C ASN A 144 4.17 -17.49 -19.29
N PHE A 145 3.62 -16.30 -19.52
CA PHE A 145 3.13 -15.42 -18.45
C PHE A 145 1.67 -15.68 -18.05
N GLY A 146 1.03 -16.68 -18.63
CA GLY A 146 -0.39 -16.97 -18.40
C GLY A 146 -1.30 -16.21 -19.36
N PRO A 147 -2.61 -16.49 -19.31
CA PRO A 147 -3.57 -16.02 -20.30
C PRO A 147 -3.90 -14.53 -20.23
N ASN A 148 -3.64 -13.89 -19.08
CA ASN A 148 -3.99 -12.49 -18.81
C ASN A 148 -2.90 -11.51 -19.23
N VAL A 149 -1.79 -12.01 -19.79
CA VAL A 149 -0.70 -11.21 -20.33
C VAL A 149 -0.72 -11.32 -21.85
N HIS A 150 -0.99 -10.22 -22.51
CA HIS A 150 -1.13 -10.12 -23.95
C HIS A 150 0.10 -9.42 -24.51
N VAL A 151 0.90 -10.15 -25.29
CA VAL A 151 2.13 -9.61 -25.87
C VAL A 151 1.95 -9.37 -27.36
N TYR A 152 1.94 -8.10 -27.75
CA TYR A 152 1.82 -7.65 -29.13
C TYR A 152 3.19 -7.52 -29.78
N ASP A 153 3.32 -8.05 -30.99
CA ASP A 153 4.54 -7.97 -31.81
C ASP A 153 4.28 -7.13 -33.07
N PRO A 154 5.26 -6.38 -33.61
CA PRO A 154 5.05 -5.52 -34.78
C PRO A 154 4.62 -6.26 -36.05
N SER A 155 4.75 -7.59 -36.10
CA SER A 155 4.22 -8.42 -37.18
C SER A 155 2.70 -8.60 -37.13
N MET A 156 2.05 -8.34 -36.00
CA MET A 156 0.59 -8.39 -35.86
C MET A 156 -0.06 -7.22 -36.60
N SER A 157 -1.20 -7.46 -37.24
CA SER A 157 -1.92 -6.38 -37.92
C SER A 157 -2.51 -5.39 -36.90
N ALA A 158 -2.50 -4.09 -37.23
CA ALA A 158 -3.09 -3.06 -36.38
C ALA A 158 -4.57 -3.35 -36.04
N ALA A 159 -5.34 -3.90 -36.99
CA ALA A 159 -6.73 -4.29 -36.75
C ALA A 159 -6.87 -5.42 -35.73
N THR A 160 -5.95 -6.40 -35.74
CA THR A 160 -5.94 -7.48 -34.75
C THR A 160 -5.60 -6.96 -33.37
N VAL A 161 -4.56 -6.14 -33.26
CA VAL A 161 -4.15 -5.54 -31.98
C VAL A 161 -5.29 -4.67 -31.44
N GLN A 162 -5.83 -3.76 -32.25
CA GLN A 162 -6.93 -2.88 -31.89
C GLN A 162 -8.16 -3.67 -31.39
N ALA A 163 -8.56 -4.73 -32.09
CA ALA A 163 -9.71 -5.53 -31.68
C ALA A 163 -9.51 -6.21 -30.31
N GLN A 164 -8.28 -6.58 -29.94
CA GLN A 164 -7.98 -7.13 -28.62
C GLN A 164 -8.02 -6.04 -27.55
N LEU A 165 -7.41 -4.88 -27.80
CA LEU A 165 -7.47 -3.73 -26.88
C LEU A 165 -8.92 -3.30 -26.62
N ASP A 166 -9.73 -3.20 -27.67
CA ASP A 166 -11.16 -2.87 -27.57
C ASP A 166 -11.91 -3.90 -26.72
N ALA A 167 -11.66 -5.19 -26.93
CA ALA A 167 -12.29 -6.25 -26.16
C ALA A 167 -11.91 -6.23 -24.67
N HIS A 168 -10.63 -5.98 -24.37
CA HIS A 168 -10.17 -5.83 -22.98
C HIS A 168 -10.79 -4.59 -22.35
N PHE A 169 -10.81 -3.46 -23.06
CA PHE A 169 -11.43 -2.23 -22.59
C PHE A 169 -12.93 -2.43 -22.32
N ASP A 170 -13.67 -3.04 -23.23
CA ASP A 170 -15.10 -3.29 -23.05
C ASP A 170 -15.40 -4.17 -21.82
N GLN A 171 -14.51 -5.10 -21.49
CA GLN A 171 -14.61 -5.89 -20.26
C GLN A 171 -14.30 -5.09 -19.00
N MET A 172 -13.38 -4.11 -19.08
CA MET A 172 -12.77 -3.47 -17.92
C MET A 172 -13.20 -2.02 -17.70
N LYS A 173 -14.01 -1.43 -18.57
CA LYS A 173 -14.36 0.00 -18.51
C LYS A 173 -15.44 0.35 -17.50
N ASP A 174 -16.44 -0.51 -17.31
CA ASP A 174 -17.67 -0.15 -16.62
C ASP A 174 -17.51 -0.08 -15.10
N THR A 175 -17.76 1.09 -14.51
CA THR A 175 -17.58 1.33 -13.07
C THR A 175 -18.44 0.42 -12.19
N LEU A 176 -19.65 0.06 -12.61
CA LEU A 176 -20.56 -0.75 -11.78
C LEU A 176 -20.15 -2.23 -11.74
N SER A 177 -19.50 -2.74 -12.78
CA SER A 177 -19.17 -4.16 -12.92
C SER A 177 -17.68 -4.47 -12.86
N ALA A 178 -16.81 -3.59 -13.34
CA ALA A 178 -15.38 -3.82 -13.44
C ALA A 178 -14.59 -3.29 -12.24
N GLN A 179 -15.05 -2.21 -11.58
CA GLN A 179 -14.33 -1.55 -10.50
C GLN A 179 -13.96 -2.52 -9.37
N PHE A 180 -14.84 -3.44 -8.95
CA PHE A 180 -14.54 -4.45 -7.93
C PHE A 180 -14.47 -5.88 -8.49
N SER A 181 -14.18 -6.01 -9.78
CA SER A 181 -14.00 -7.32 -10.42
C SER A 181 -12.68 -7.99 -10.04
N SER A 182 -12.60 -9.30 -10.27
CA SER A 182 -11.37 -10.08 -10.18
C SER A 182 -10.58 -10.15 -11.50
N ASN A 183 -11.09 -9.54 -12.57
CA ASN A 183 -10.41 -9.54 -13.87
C ASN A 183 -9.16 -8.66 -13.80
N ARG A 184 -8.09 -9.08 -14.47
CA ARG A 184 -6.78 -8.43 -14.48
C ARG A 184 -6.18 -8.58 -15.87
N VAL A 185 -5.64 -7.51 -16.43
CA VAL A 185 -5.11 -7.50 -17.82
C VAL A 185 -3.76 -6.80 -17.86
N ALA A 186 -2.83 -7.37 -18.66
CA ALA A 186 -1.59 -6.70 -19.03
C ALA A 186 -1.42 -6.71 -20.54
N ASP A 187 -1.40 -5.52 -21.15
CA ASP A 187 -1.23 -5.29 -22.58
C ASP A 187 0.20 -4.80 -22.83
N LEU A 188 1.03 -5.67 -23.39
CA LEU A 188 2.48 -5.49 -23.49
C LEU A 188 2.93 -5.43 -24.94
N PHE A 189 3.64 -4.37 -25.31
CA PHE A 189 4.06 -4.12 -26.69
C PHE A 189 5.55 -4.37 -26.84
N LYS A 190 5.96 -5.28 -27.72
CA LYS A 190 7.37 -5.48 -28.06
C LYS A 190 7.95 -4.24 -28.77
N PRO A 191 9.29 -4.08 -28.80
CA PRO A 191 9.94 -3.03 -29.56
C PRO A 191 9.44 -2.95 -31.01
N GLY A 192 9.02 -1.76 -31.44
CA GLY A 192 8.45 -1.50 -32.76
C GLY A 192 7.46 -0.35 -32.78
N THR A 193 6.66 -0.26 -33.84
CA THR A 193 5.69 0.83 -34.04
C THR A 193 4.30 0.26 -34.30
N TYR A 194 3.31 0.79 -33.60
CA TYR A 194 1.93 0.32 -33.61
C TYR A 194 0.98 1.49 -33.93
N ASN A 195 0.02 1.29 -34.83
CA ASN A 195 -0.98 2.29 -35.18
C ASN A 195 -2.32 1.92 -34.53
N VAL A 196 -2.45 2.18 -33.23
CA VAL A 196 -3.59 1.75 -32.39
C VAL A 196 -3.97 2.84 -31.39
N ASN A 197 -5.22 2.80 -30.91
CA ASN A 197 -5.68 3.58 -29.77
C ASN A 197 -6.07 2.61 -28.65
N ASP A 198 -5.45 2.75 -27.49
CA ASP A 198 -5.71 1.91 -26.33
C ASP A 198 -6.51 2.71 -25.30
N ASN A 199 -7.76 2.33 -25.05
CA ASN A 199 -8.52 2.87 -23.93
C ASN A 199 -8.32 1.96 -22.72
N VAL A 200 -7.87 2.51 -21.60
CA VAL A 200 -7.42 1.71 -20.46
C VAL A 200 -8.49 1.67 -19.39
N GLY A 201 -9.06 0.48 -19.16
CA GLY A 201 -10.05 0.21 -18.11
C GLY A 201 -9.45 -0.05 -16.73
N PHE A 202 -10.28 -0.47 -15.78
CA PHE A 202 -9.85 -0.91 -14.46
C PHE A 202 -8.92 -2.12 -14.54
N TYR A 203 -7.97 -2.22 -13.62
CA TYR A 203 -6.98 -3.30 -13.51
C TYR A 203 -6.23 -3.69 -14.78
N THR A 204 -6.06 -2.74 -15.70
CA THR A 204 -5.28 -2.91 -16.93
C THR A 204 -3.94 -2.19 -16.79
N SER A 205 -2.86 -2.89 -17.11
CA SER A 205 -1.53 -2.28 -17.26
C SER A 205 -1.12 -2.31 -18.71
N VAL A 206 -0.75 -1.16 -19.25
CA VAL A 206 -0.23 -1.02 -20.61
C VAL A 206 1.25 -0.73 -20.54
N ALA A 207 2.10 -1.50 -21.22
CA ALA A 207 3.53 -1.24 -21.16
C ALA A 207 4.29 -1.59 -22.45
N GLY A 208 5.33 -0.81 -22.75
CA GLY A 208 6.32 -1.16 -23.74
C GLY A 208 7.42 -2.06 -23.17
N LEU A 209 7.83 -3.07 -23.94
CA LEU A 209 8.90 -4.02 -23.62
C LEU A 209 10.25 -3.61 -24.23
N GLY A 210 10.41 -2.31 -24.48
CA GLY A 210 11.67 -1.68 -24.85
C GLY A 210 12.64 -1.55 -23.69
N GLN A 211 13.93 -1.40 -23.97
CA GLN A 211 14.84 -0.94 -22.91
C GLN A 211 14.60 0.54 -22.60
N ASN A 212 14.19 1.31 -23.59
CA ASN A 212 13.83 2.72 -23.47
C ASN A 212 12.42 2.97 -24.03
N PRO A 213 11.74 4.06 -23.61
CA PRO A 213 10.39 4.35 -24.08
C PRO A 213 10.31 4.48 -25.61
N GLY A 214 11.33 5.06 -26.24
CA GLY A 214 11.39 5.24 -27.69
C GLY A 214 11.48 3.94 -28.51
N ASP A 215 11.79 2.80 -27.89
CA ASP A 215 11.87 1.50 -28.58
C ASP A 215 10.46 0.98 -28.94
N VAL A 216 9.41 1.45 -28.26
CA VAL A 216 8.01 1.12 -28.51
C VAL A 216 7.25 2.39 -28.81
N VAL A 217 6.76 2.54 -30.03
CA VAL A 217 6.07 3.76 -30.49
C VAL A 217 4.61 3.45 -30.79
N ILE A 218 3.70 4.13 -30.10
CA ILE A 218 2.27 4.11 -30.37
C ILE A 218 1.91 5.35 -31.19
N ASN A 219 1.57 5.14 -32.47
CA ASN A 219 0.96 6.13 -33.34
C ASN A 219 -0.56 6.13 -33.12
N GLY A 220 -1.00 6.90 -32.15
CA GLY A 220 -2.33 6.88 -31.59
C GLY A 220 -2.27 7.27 -30.12
N ASN A 221 -3.22 6.80 -29.31
CA ASN A 221 -3.40 7.27 -27.94
C ASN A 221 -3.40 6.13 -26.94
N ILE A 222 -2.94 6.40 -25.71
CA ILE A 222 -3.17 5.56 -24.53
C ILE A 222 -4.05 6.38 -23.59
N THR A 223 -5.34 6.05 -23.54
CA THR A 223 -6.39 6.96 -23.07
C THR A 223 -7.06 6.46 -21.81
N VAL A 224 -7.25 7.36 -20.85
CA VAL A 224 -8.27 7.21 -19.81
C VAL A 224 -9.17 8.43 -19.87
N ASP A 225 -10.48 8.21 -19.84
CA ASP A 225 -11.52 9.22 -19.75
C ASP A 225 -12.62 8.76 -18.79
N ALA A 226 -13.61 9.61 -18.52
CA ALA A 226 -14.86 9.20 -17.88
C ALA A 226 -15.78 8.55 -18.92
N PHE A 227 -15.42 7.33 -19.34
CA PHE A 227 -15.94 6.69 -20.55
C PHE A 227 -17.42 6.29 -20.48
N ASN A 228 -17.95 6.02 -19.29
CA ASN A 228 -19.29 5.46 -19.16
C ASN A 228 -20.33 6.54 -18.87
N ALA A 229 -21.56 6.31 -19.33
CA ALA A 229 -22.69 7.17 -18.97
C ALA A 229 -22.91 7.20 -17.44
N SER A 230 -22.63 6.09 -16.75
CA SER A 230 -22.68 5.98 -15.28
C SER A 230 -21.64 6.84 -14.57
N ASP A 231 -20.51 7.13 -15.23
CA ASP A 231 -19.50 8.05 -14.70
C ASP A 231 -20.00 9.50 -14.77
N ALA A 232 -20.97 9.82 -15.65
CA ALA A 232 -21.51 11.16 -15.84
C ALA A 232 -20.43 12.24 -16.05
N GLY A 233 -19.31 11.86 -16.69
CA GLY A 233 -18.16 12.73 -16.88
C GLY A 233 -17.27 12.92 -15.65
N ASN A 234 -17.50 12.17 -14.57
CA ASN A 234 -16.70 12.19 -13.34
C ASN A 234 -15.59 11.13 -13.39
N ALA A 235 -14.34 11.56 -13.19
CA ALA A 235 -13.16 10.70 -13.17
C ALA A 235 -12.68 10.33 -11.75
N THR A 236 -13.40 10.71 -10.67
CA THR A 236 -12.99 10.44 -9.27
C THR A 236 -12.92 8.96 -8.90
N GLN A 237 -13.36 8.06 -9.78
CA GLN A 237 -13.26 6.61 -9.59
C GLN A 237 -12.39 5.90 -10.64
N ASN A 238 -11.66 6.64 -11.48
CA ASN A 238 -10.78 6.07 -12.50
C ASN A 238 -9.47 5.53 -11.89
N PHE A 239 -9.60 4.47 -11.08
CA PHE A 239 -8.53 3.85 -10.31
C PHE A 239 -7.82 2.71 -11.06
N TRP A 240 -6.77 2.19 -10.43
CA TRP A 240 -6.15 0.89 -10.67
C TRP A 240 -5.82 0.60 -12.13
N ARG A 241 -5.08 1.48 -12.81
CA ARG A 241 -4.59 1.25 -14.18
C ARG A 241 -3.24 1.90 -14.42
N SER A 242 -2.41 1.38 -15.30
CA SER A 242 -1.06 1.95 -15.49
C SER A 242 -0.64 2.05 -16.95
N ALA A 243 0.25 3.00 -17.23
CA ALA A 243 0.98 3.11 -18.49
C ALA A 243 2.48 3.22 -18.21
N GLU A 244 3.30 2.38 -18.87
CA GLU A 244 4.74 2.30 -18.63
C GLU A 244 5.61 2.14 -19.89
N ASN A 245 6.74 2.85 -19.96
CA ASN A 245 7.87 2.55 -20.84
C ASN A 245 7.56 2.48 -22.36
N LEU A 246 6.88 3.48 -22.90
CA LEU A 246 6.60 3.61 -24.34
C LEU A 246 6.56 5.08 -24.78
N ALA A 247 6.63 5.32 -26.09
CA ALA A 247 6.42 6.62 -26.70
C ALA A 247 5.02 6.70 -27.32
N ILE A 248 4.37 7.86 -27.17
CA ILE A 248 3.03 8.13 -27.69
C ILE A 248 3.14 9.29 -28.68
N ASN A 249 2.72 9.06 -29.92
CA ASN A 249 2.45 10.08 -30.93
C ASN A 249 0.92 10.30 -31.00
N PRO A 250 0.34 11.13 -30.12
CA PRO A 250 -1.11 11.24 -29.97
C PRO A 250 -1.79 11.70 -31.25
N GLY A 251 -2.85 11.00 -31.65
CA GLY A 251 -3.72 11.43 -32.74
C GLY A 251 -4.37 12.76 -32.38
N GLY A 252 -4.13 13.81 -33.19
CA GLY A 252 -4.61 15.16 -32.88
C GLY A 252 -3.73 15.95 -31.90
N GLY A 253 -2.57 15.43 -31.50
CA GLY A 253 -1.54 16.16 -30.75
C GLY A 253 -1.68 16.15 -29.23
N THR A 254 -2.73 15.54 -28.67
CA THR A 254 -2.97 15.46 -27.22
C THR A 254 -3.36 14.05 -26.80
N ASN A 255 -2.60 13.44 -25.88
CA ASN A 255 -3.00 12.22 -25.19
C ASN A 255 -3.82 12.58 -23.94
N ARG A 256 -4.80 11.74 -23.53
CA ARG A 256 -5.57 11.97 -22.29
C ARG A 256 -5.35 10.87 -21.26
N TRP A 257 -5.03 11.24 -20.04
CA TRP A 257 -4.88 10.35 -18.90
C TRP A 257 -5.71 10.87 -17.71
N ALA A 258 -7.04 10.86 -17.88
CA ALA A 258 -8.00 11.39 -16.91
C ALA A 258 -8.28 10.40 -15.78
N VAL A 259 -7.31 10.28 -14.87
CA VAL A 259 -7.32 9.28 -13.79
C VAL A 259 -7.59 9.90 -12.42
N ALA A 260 -7.87 9.02 -11.45
CA ALA A 260 -7.80 9.32 -10.02
C ALA A 260 -6.57 8.62 -9.39
N GLN A 261 -6.67 8.15 -8.14
CA GLN A 261 -5.58 7.51 -7.40
C GLN A 261 -5.17 6.14 -7.99
N ALA A 262 -3.97 5.68 -7.63
CA ALA A 262 -3.38 4.39 -8.03
C ALA A 262 -3.33 4.14 -9.54
N ALA A 263 -3.08 5.22 -10.31
CA ALA A 263 -3.02 5.16 -11.76
C ALA A 263 -1.71 5.75 -12.35
N PRO A 264 -0.57 5.07 -12.13
CA PRO A 264 0.74 5.61 -12.47
C PRO A 264 0.96 5.75 -13.98
N PHE A 265 1.64 6.82 -14.35
CA PHE A 265 2.11 7.08 -15.71
C PHE A 265 3.64 7.27 -15.67
N ARG A 266 4.39 6.24 -16.08
CA ARG A 266 5.85 6.14 -15.83
C ARG A 266 6.64 5.88 -17.10
N ARG A 267 7.82 6.49 -17.23
CA ARG A 267 8.70 6.28 -18.40
C ARG A 267 7.97 6.45 -19.74
N ILE A 268 7.12 7.46 -19.87
CA ILE A 268 6.41 7.73 -21.12
C ILE A 268 7.04 8.91 -21.85
N ASP A 269 7.24 8.76 -23.16
CA ASP A 269 7.59 9.86 -24.06
C ASP A 269 6.34 10.32 -24.84
N VAL A 270 5.58 11.26 -24.28
CA VAL A 270 4.45 11.88 -24.97
C VAL A 270 4.98 12.95 -25.92
N ARG A 271 4.91 12.67 -27.22
CA ARG A 271 5.35 13.57 -28.30
C ARG A 271 4.19 14.49 -28.73
N GLY A 272 3.68 15.21 -27.75
CA GLY A 272 2.51 16.08 -27.84
C GLY A 272 2.12 16.62 -26.47
N ASN A 273 0.85 16.97 -26.30
CA ASN A 273 0.28 17.40 -25.03
C ASN A 273 -0.25 16.21 -24.22
N LEU A 274 -0.42 16.42 -22.91
CA LEU A 274 -1.04 15.47 -21.99
C LEU A 274 -2.16 16.16 -21.19
N ALA A 275 -3.40 15.77 -21.46
CA ALA A 275 -4.56 16.20 -20.67
C ALA A 275 -4.81 15.23 -19.53
N LEU A 276 -4.84 15.74 -18.30
CA LEU A 276 -5.04 14.94 -17.08
C LEU A 276 -6.49 14.94 -16.60
N TYR A 277 -7.37 15.64 -17.30
CA TYR A 277 -8.77 15.82 -16.94
C TYR A 277 -9.68 15.12 -17.97
N PRO A 278 -10.89 14.70 -17.56
CA PRO A 278 -11.82 14.05 -18.48
C PRO A 278 -12.30 15.05 -19.53
N ALA A 279 -12.70 14.58 -20.72
CA ALA A 279 -13.18 15.45 -21.80
C ALA A 279 -14.36 16.35 -21.39
N SER A 280 -15.11 15.91 -20.38
CA SER A 280 -16.24 16.60 -19.75
C SER A 280 -15.84 17.80 -18.88
N TYR A 281 -14.57 17.94 -18.51
CA TYR A 281 -14.09 18.86 -17.46
C TYR A 281 -14.71 18.56 -16.07
N GLY A 282 -15.26 17.36 -15.87
CA GLY A 282 -15.80 16.92 -14.58
C GLY A 282 -14.72 16.70 -13.52
N TRP A 283 -15.15 16.31 -12.32
CA TRP A 283 -14.25 16.10 -11.19
C TRP A 283 -13.22 15.01 -11.48
N ALA A 284 -12.00 15.23 -11.00
CA ALA A 284 -10.91 14.26 -11.07
C ALA A 284 -9.99 14.43 -9.85
N SER A 285 -9.47 13.33 -9.33
CA SER A 285 -8.69 13.30 -8.08
C SER A 285 -7.42 12.44 -8.24
N GLY A 286 -6.67 12.73 -9.30
CA GLY A 286 -5.35 12.16 -9.55
C GLY A 286 -4.29 12.80 -8.67
N GLY A 287 -3.02 12.58 -8.94
CA GLY A 287 -2.47 11.62 -9.87
C GLY A 287 -0.96 11.66 -9.84
N TYR A 288 -0.32 10.77 -10.59
CA TYR A 288 1.11 10.53 -10.48
C TYR A 288 1.77 10.36 -11.84
N VAL A 289 2.77 11.20 -12.12
CA VAL A 289 3.69 11.06 -13.26
C VAL A 289 5.13 10.97 -12.77
N ALA A 290 5.89 10.02 -13.29
CA ALA A 290 7.33 9.95 -13.02
C ALA A 290 8.15 9.53 -14.24
N ASP A 291 9.41 9.98 -14.25
CA ASP A 291 10.41 9.59 -15.25
C ASP A 291 9.94 9.77 -16.70
N SER A 292 9.11 10.77 -16.98
CA SER A 292 8.39 10.91 -18.26
C SER A 292 8.70 12.23 -18.94
N ARG A 293 8.55 12.28 -20.26
CA ARG A 293 8.65 13.50 -21.05
C ARG A 293 7.33 13.78 -21.75
N VAL A 294 6.80 15.00 -21.56
CA VAL A 294 5.70 15.56 -22.35
C VAL A 294 6.29 16.72 -23.15
N SER A 295 6.44 16.55 -24.47
CA SER A 295 7.09 17.59 -25.29
C SER A 295 6.26 18.87 -25.42
N GLY A 296 4.94 18.77 -25.26
CA GLY A 296 3.99 19.88 -25.26
C GLY A 296 3.52 20.28 -23.86
N GLN A 297 2.29 20.76 -23.78
CA GLN A 297 1.64 21.17 -22.53
C GLN A 297 1.09 19.97 -21.77
N MET A 298 1.33 19.92 -20.46
CA MET A 298 0.63 19.04 -19.52
C MET A 298 -0.41 19.87 -18.77
N ALA A 299 -1.68 19.46 -18.79
CA ALA A 299 -2.79 20.26 -18.30
C ALA A 299 -3.63 19.50 -17.27
N SER A 300 -3.79 20.07 -16.08
CA SER A 300 -4.53 19.49 -14.95
C SER A 300 -5.98 19.93 -14.89
N ILE A 301 -6.27 21.20 -15.19
CA ILE A 301 -7.60 21.83 -15.29
C ILE A 301 -8.52 21.52 -14.12
N SER A 302 -9.32 20.44 -14.18
CA SER A 302 -10.28 20.06 -13.13
C SER A 302 -9.71 19.07 -12.09
N GLN A 303 -8.47 18.62 -12.28
CA GLN A 303 -7.76 17.79 -11.31
C GLN A 303 -7.56 18.54 -10.00
N GLN A 304 -8.03 17.96 -8.90
CA GLN A 304 -7.92 18.53 -7.56
C GLN A 304 -6.45 18.74 -7.14
N GLN A 305 -5.65 17.71 -7.35
CA GLN A 305 -4.22 17.70 -7.04
C GLN A 305 -3.45 16.85 -8.04
N TRP A 306 -2.12 16.98 -8.05
CA TRP A 306 -1.26 16.14 -8.87
C TRP A 306 0.19 16.12 -8.36
N TYR A 307 0.88 15.00 -8.53
CA TYR A 307 2.33 14.90 -8.32
C TYR A 307 3.07 14.50 -9.60
N THR A 308 4.10 15.28 -9.95
CA THR A 308 5.03 14.95 -11.03
C THR A 308 6.46 14.95 -10.50
N ARG A 309 7.24 13.89 -10.76
CA ARG A 309 8.65 13.86 -10.41
C ARG A 309 9.58 13.44 -11.53
N ASP A 310 10.81 13.92 -11.48
CA ASP A 310 11.92 13.51 -12.35
C ASP A 310 11.53 13.43 -13.83
N SER A 311 10.83 14.45 -14.31
CA SER A 311 10.18 14.44 -15.62
C SER A 311 10.53 15.69 -16.40
N GLY A 312 10.15 15.76 -17.67
CA GLY A 312 10.23 16.97 -18.49
C GLY A 312 8.86 17.30 -19.06
N VAL A 313 8.44 18.56 -18.97
CA VAL A 313 7.22 19.07 -19.59
C VAL A 313 7.56 20.31 -20.43
N GLY A 314 6.90 20.51 -21.57
CA GLY A 314 7.07 21.72 -22.37
C GLY A 314 6.50 22.94 -21.67
N SER A 315 5.31 22.78 -21.07
CA SER A 315 4.69 23.76 -20.18
C SER A 315 3.64 23.09 -19.29
N TRP A 316 3.20 23.78 -18.25
CA TRP A 316 2.14 23.36 -17.35
C TRP A 316 0.93 24.30 -17.42
N ASP A 317 -0.29 23.77 -17.30
CA ASP A 317 -1.52 24.54 -17.19
C ASP A 317 -2.53 23.93 -16.21
N GLY A 318 -3.27 24.81 -15.53
CA GLY A 318 -4.25 24.46 -14.49
C GLY A 318 -3.66 24.23 -13.11
N GLY A 319 -4.52 24.27 -12.10
CA GLY A 319 -4.19 24.05 -10.71
C GLY A 319 -5.39 24.33 -9.82
N VAL A 320 -5.93 23.31 -9.16
CA VAL A 320 -7.13 23.45 -8.30
C VAL A 320 -6.71 23.63 -6.83
N TRP A 321 -6.11 22.63 -6.18
CA TRP A 321 -5.73 22.72 -4.76
C TRP A 321 -4.25 22.43 -4.48
N ASN A 322 -3.63 21.42 -5.10
CA ASN A 322 -2.25 21.03 -4.75
C ASN A 322 -1.49 20.42 -5.95
N MET A 323 -0.71 21.23 -6.67
CA MET A 323 0.10 20.75 -7.80
C MET A 323 1.58 20.71 -7.41
N VAL A 324 2.14 19.52 -7.25
CA VAL A 324 3.49 19.33 -6.69
C VAL A 324 4.46 18.78 -7.71
N PHE A 325 5.66 19.36 -7.75
CA PHE A 325 6.72 19.00 -8.68
C PHE A 325 8.05 18.80 -7.94
N SER A 326 8.78 17.73 -8.24
CA SER A 326 10.17 17.59 -7.78
C SER A 326 11.08 17.06 -8.89
N GLY A 327 12.15 17.79 -9.21
CA GLY A 327 13.06 17.37 -10.29
C GLY A 327 12.41 17.43 -11.68
N VAL A 328 11.43 18.31 -11.90
CA VAL A 328 10.72 18.42 -13.18
C VAL A 328 11.31 19.57 -14.00
N GLN A 329 11.81 19.24 -15.19
CA GLN A 329 12.26 20.24 -16.17
C GLN A 329 11.04 20.85 -16.85
N GLY A 330 10.98 22.19 -16.90
CA GLY A 330 9.82 22.92 -17.43
C GLY A 330 8.62 22.99 -16.48
N ALA A 331 8.79 22.63 -15.20
CA ALA A 331 7.79 22.86 -14.17
C ALA A 331 7.42 24.35 -14.06
N PRO A 332 6.21 24.69 -13.60
CA PRO A 332 5.84 26.08 -13.32
C PRO A 332 6.71 26.67 -12.20
N ALA A 333 6.55 27.97 -11.93
CA ALA A 333 7.18 28.59 -10.76
C ALA A 333 6.53 28.08 -9.46
N ASN A 334 7.26 28.15 -8.35
CA ASN A 334 6.71 27.88 -7.02
C ASN A 334 5.82 29.07 -6.59
N THR A 335 4.50 28.89 -6.60
CA THR A 335 3.51 29.98 -6.42
C THR A 335 2.45 29.73 -5.36
N PHE A 336 2.51 28.59 -4.65
CA PHE A 336 1.58 28.29 -3.56
C PHE A 336 1.47 29.47 -2.58
N PRO A 337 0.24 29.93 -2.23
CA PRO A 337 -1.03 29.23 -2.41
C PRO A 337 -1.78 29.54 -3.71
N THR A 338 -1.36 30.53 -4.52
CA THR A 338 -2.15 30.97 -5.68
C THR A 338 -1.28 31.44 -6.85
N PRO A 339 -1.28 30.71 -7.99
CA PRO A 339 -1.86 29.36 -8.14
C PRO A 339 -1.13 28.31 -7.26
N PRO A 340 -1.72 27.11 -7.04
CA PRO A 340 -1.32 26.21 -5.95
C PRO A 340 -0.13 25.29 -6.29
N GLU A 341 0.92 25.84 -6.92
CA GLU A 341 2.10 25.07 -7.32
C GLU A 341 3.16 25.03 -6.23
N THR A 342 3.58 23.82 -5.86
CA THR A 342 4.74 23.56 -4.99
C THR A 342 5.85 22.92 -5.80
N VAL A 343 7.01 23.58 -5.92
CA VAL A 343 8.06 23.17 -6.87
C VAL A 343 9.41 23.03 -6.18
N LEU A 344 9.98 21.83 -6.27
CA LEU A 344 11.33 21.51 -5.82
C LEU A 344 12.23 21.26 -7.03
N GLY A 345 13.41 21.88 -7.06
CA GLY A 345 14.35 21.75 -8.19
C GLY A 345 14.84 20.32 -8.42
N THR A 346 14.82 19.46 -7.40
CA THR A 346 15.28 18.07 -7.46
C THR A 346 14.45 17.17 -6.56
N THR A 347 14.32 15.89 -6.92
CA THR A 347 13.89 14.85 -5.98
C THR A 347 15.11 14.39 -5.17
N PRO A 348 15.13 14.46 -3.82
CA PRO A 348 16.34 14.24 -3.03
C PRO A 348 17.02 12.89 -3.28
N VAL A 349 16.22 11.83 -3.32
CA VAL A 349 16.63 10.49 -3.71
C VAL A 349 15.47 9.87 -4.49
N SER A 350 15.74 9.25 -5.63
CA SER A 350 14.75 8.47 -6.35
C SER A 350 15.38 7.24 -6.97
N ARG A 351 14.60 6.17 -7.13
CA ARG A 351 14.98 4.99 -7.88
C ARG A 351 13.79 4.65 -8.75
N ASP A 352 13.96 4.68 -10.06
CA ASP A 352 12.85 4.39 -10.97
C ASP A 352 12.45 2.91 -10.88
N VAL A 353 11.22 2.59 -11.30
CA VAL A 353 10.61 1.27 -11.14
C VAL A 353 11.38 0.17 -11.88
N PRO A 354 11.48 -1.06 -11.34
CA PRO A 354 11.83 -2.22 -12.14
C PRO A 354 10.81 -2.44 -13.26
N TYR A 355 11.25 -2.73 -14.48
CA TYR A 355 10.37 -2.98 -15.62
C TYR A 355 10.80 -4.17 -16.46
N LEU A 356 9.81 -4.85 -17.04
CA LEU A 356 10.01 -5.96 -17.97
C LEU A 356 10.38 -5.41 -19.35
N TYR A 357 11.38 -5.99 -20.00
CA TYR A 357 11.71 -5.70 -21.39
C TYR A 357 12.22 -6.95 -22.12
N VAL A 358 12.33 -6.86 -23.45
CA VAL A 358 12.84 -7.93 -24.32
C VAL A 358 14.21 -7.53 -24.86
N ASP A 359 15.21 -8.40 -24.72
CA ASP A 359 16.56 -8.19 -25.27
C ASP A 359 16.64 -8.51 -26.78
N GLY A 360 17.78 -8.18 -27.41
CA GLY A 360 17.98 -8.42 -28.85
C GLY A 360 17.98 -9.90 -29.26
N ALA A 361 17.99 -10.84 -28.31
CA ALA A 361 17.82 -12.27 -28.55
C ALA A 361 16.38 -12.74 -28.27
N ASN A 362 15.42 -11.82 -28.14
CA ASN A 362 14.01 -12.06 -27.84
C ASN A 362 13.79 -12.78 -26.50
N ARG A 363 14.69 -12.55 -25.52
CA ARG A 363 14.56 -13.06 -24.15
C ARG A 363 14.05 -11.97 -23.23
N TYR A 364 13.15 -12.32 -22.32
CA TYR A 364 12.68 -11.39 -21.31
C TYR A 364 13.74 -11.12 -20.25
N ARG A 365 13.76 -9.88 -19.80
CA ARG A 365 14.67 -9.33 -18.80
C ARG A 365 13.89 -8.37 -17.92
N VAL A 366 14.36 -8.21 -16.69
CA VAL A 366 13.86 -7.16 -15.79
C VAL A 366 14.98 -6.14 -15.60
N PHE A 367 14.78 -4.93 -16.09
CA PHE A 367 15.72 -3.84 -15.89
C PHE A 367 15.53 -3.23 -14.50
N LEU A 368 16.64 -2.94 -13.83
CA LEU A 368 16.72 -2.39 -12.49
C LEU A 368 17.42 -1.04 -12.53
N PRO A 369 16.67 0.07 -12.63
CA PRO A 369 17.26 1.41 -12.60
C PRO A 369 18.12 1.64 -11.36
N SER A 370 19.22 2.35 -11.53
CA SER A 370 20.11 2.78 -10.45
C SER A 370 19.43 3.83 -9.57
N LEU A 371 19.86 3.89 -8.30
CA LEU A 371 19.51 4.98 -7.41
C LEU A 371 20.06 6.30 -7.97
N ARG A 372 19.26 7.36 -7.92
CA ARG A 372 19.64 8.73 -8.24
C ARG A 372 19.53 9.58 -6.99
N THR A 373 20.46 10.51 -6.82
CA THR A 373 20.41 11.54 -5.78
C THR A 373 20.24 12.89 -6.46
N ASN A 374 19.46 13.78 -5.85
CA ASN A 374 19.09 15.07 -6.42
C ASN A 374 18.62 14.95 -7.88
N ALA A 375 17.73 13.98 -8.11
CA ALA A 375 17.27 13.63 -9.44
C ALA A 375 16.52 14.80 -10.10
N THR A 376 16.75 14.96 -11.40
CA THR A 376 16.05 15.92 -12.25
C THR A 376 15.94 15.35 -13.66
N GLY A 377 14.78 15.53 -14.28
CA GLY A 377 14.45 15.03 -15.61
C GLY A 377 14.37 13.49 -15.72
N PRO A 378 13.89 13.00 -16.87
CA PRO A 378 13.75 11.57 -17.12
C PRO A 378 15.10 10.87 -17.15
N SER A 379 15.20 9.70 -16.55
CA SER A 379 16.44 8.93 -16.43
C SER A 379 16.99 8.44 -17.78
N TRP A 380 16.13 8.38 -18.81
CA TRP A 380 16.45 7.96 -20.17
C TRP A 380 16.66 9.14 -21.14
N ALA A 381 16.58 10.39 -20.67
CA ALA A 381 16.64 11.56 -21.55
C ALA A 381 18.01 11.75 -22.23
N ALA A 382 19.09 11.29 -21.60
CA ALA A 382 20.48 11.42 -22.10
C ALA A 382 21.07 10.10 -22.63
N GLY A 383 20.21 9.11 -22.94
CA GLY A 383 20.62 7.77 -23.36
C GLY A 383 19.94 6.69 -22.51
N SER A 384 20.42 5.45 -22.59
CA SER A 384 19.84 4.36 -21.79
C SER A 384 19.92 4.65 -20.30
N THR A 385 18.83 4.42 -19.58
CA THR A 385 18.78 4.59 -18.12
C THR A 385 19.91 3.80 -17.45
N PRO A 386 20.69 4.41 -16.53
CA PRO A 386 21.66 3.69 -15.74
C PRO A 386 20.99 2.63 -14.87
N GLY A 387 21.55 1.43 -14.85
CA GLY A 387 20.99 0.31 -14.10
C GLY A 387 21.61 -1.03 -14.46
N SER A 388 21.03 -2.10 -13.95
CA SER A 388 21.41 -3.47 -14.25
C SER A 388 20.22 -4.24 -14.85
N SER A 389 20.49 -5.39 -15.45
CA SER A 389 19.45 -6.22 -16.08
C SER A 389 19.52 -7.63 -15.52
N LEU A 390 18.38 -8.13 -15.03
CA LEU A 390 18.24 -9.49 -14.54
C LEU A 390 17.59 -10.39 -15.60
N PRO A 391 18.10 -11.61 -15.83
CA PRO A 391 17.40 -12.62 -16.60
C PRO A 391 16.03 -12.94 -16.03
N MET A 392 15.04 -13.16 -16.88
CA MET A 392 13.76 -13.72 -16.44
C MET A 392 13.92 -15.14 -15.86
N SER A 393 14.97 -15.88 -16.25
CA SER A 393 15.37 -17.14 -15.63
C SER A 393 15.72 -17.08 -14.13
N ARG A 394 15.82 -15.87 -13.54
CA ARG A 394 16.00 -15.62 -12.10
C ARG A 394 14.71 -15.33 -11.34
N PHE A 395 13.57 -15.34 -12.03
CA PHE A 395 12.26 -14.99 -11.47
C PHE A 395 11.34 -16.19 -11.51
N TYR A 396 10.77 -16.52 -10.36
CA TYR A 396 9.60 -17.40 -10.32
C TYR A 396 8.39 -16.63 -10.85
N VAL A 397 7.72 -17.20 -11.86
CA VAL A 397 6.53 -16.60 -12.47
C VAL A 397 5.30 -17.08 -11.71
N VAL A 398 4.80 -16.22 -10.81
CA VAL A 398 3.62 -16.51 -10.00
C VAL A 398 2.36 -16.42 -10.86
N LYS A 399 1.52 -17.46 -10.81
CA LYS A 399 0.29 -17.62 -11.61
C LYS A 399 -0.87 -18.15 -10.78
N ALA A 400 -2.07 -18.04 -11.34
CA ALA A 400 -3.27 -18.62 -10.75
C ALA A 400 -3.03 -20.09 -10.36
N GLY A 401 -3.37 -20.44 -9.11
CA GLY A 401 -3.12 -21.75 -8.52
C GLY A 401 -1.88 -21.84 -7.64
N ASP A 402 -0.94 -20.88 -7.73
CA ASP A 402 0.18 -20.82 -6.79
C ASP A 402 -0.29 -20.54 -5.36
N THR A 403 0.23 -21.32 -4.42
CA THR A 403 -0.03 -21.14 -3.00
C THR A 403 1.03 -20.23 -2.38
N ALA A 404 0.72 -19.62 -1.22
CA ALA A 404 1.70 -18.89 -0.44
C ALA A 404 2.94 -19.75 -0.10
N ALA A 405 2.78 -21.06 0.10
CA ALA A 405 3.89 -22.00 0.33
C ALA A 405 4.79 -22.15 -0.89
N THR A 406 4.22 -22.28 -2.08
CA THR A 406 4.97 -22.32 -3.33
C THR A 406 5.79 -21.05 -3.54
N ILE A 407 5.16 -19.89 -3.32
CA ILE A 407 5.81 -18.58 -3.48
C ILE A 407 6.95 -18.42 -2.46
N ASN A 408 6.73 -18.77 -1.19
CA ASN A 408 7.76 -18.74 -0.15
C ASN A 408 8.92 -19.69 -0.45
N ASN A 409 8.64 -20.88 -0.98
CA ASN A 409 9.70 -21.81 -1.38
C ASN A 409 10.57 -21.22 -2.49
N ALA A 410 9.99 -20.53 -3.48
CA ALA A 410 10.76 -19.86 -4.52
C ALA A 410 11.64 -18.72 -3.96
N LEU A 411 11.09 -17.90 -3.05
CA LEU A 411 11.84 -16.85 -2.36
C LEU A 411 13.03 -17.44 -1.57
N ALA A 412 12.79 -18.50 -0.80
CA ALA A 412 13.80 -19.21 -0.02
C ALA A 412 14.89 -19.85 -0.91
N GLN A 413 14.53 -20.30 -2.11
CA GLN A 413 15.45 -20.81 -3.13
C GLN A 413 16.18 -19.72 -3.91
N GLY A 414 16.11 -18.46 -3.49
CA GLY A 414 16.89 -17.40 -4.14
C GLY A 414 16.25 -16.82 -5.40
N CYS A 415 14.96 -17.07 -5.67
CA CYS A 415 14.24 -16.43 -6.77
C CYS A 415 13.81 -15.00 -6.44
N ASN A 416 13.72 -14.18 -7.48
CA ASN A 416 12.85 -13.02 -7.52
C ASN A 416 11.43 -13.48 -7.88
N LEU A 417 10.44 -12.61 -7.76
CA LEU A 417 9.06 -12.90 -8.13
C LEU A 417 8.62 -12.00 -9.28
N PHE A 418 8.03 -12.61 -10.31
CA PHE A 418 7.25 -11.91 -11.30
C PHE A 418 5.80 -12.35 -11.15
N VAL A 419 4.94 -11.45 -10.71
CA VAL A 419 3.56 -11.76 -10.35
C VAL A 419 2.65 -11.37 -11.51
N THR A 420 2.07 -12.39 -12.15
CA THR A 420 1.22 -12.21 -13.34
C THR A 420 -0.17 -11.70 -12.94
N PRO A 421 -0.94 -11.07 -13.85
CA PRO A 421 -2.26 -10.51 -13.54
C PRO A 421 -3.20 -11.58 -12.97
N GLY A 422 -3.65 -11.39 -11.73
CA GLY A 422 -4.54 -12.33 -11.04
C GLY A 422 -4.81 -11.92 -9.58
N VAL A 423 -5.69 -12.67 -8.91
CA VAL A 423 -5.99 -12.53 -7.47
C VAL A 423 -5.50 -13.77 -6.73
N TYR A 424 -4.68 -13.57 -5.71
CA TYR A 424 -3.89 -14.60 -5.04
C TYR A 424 -4.21 -14.62 -3.54
N HIS A 425 -4.89 -15.68 -3.11
CA HIS A 425 -5.22 -15.89 -1.71
C HIS A 425 -4.03 -16.48 -0.94
N LEU A 426 -3.72 -15.89 0.21
CA LEU A 426 -2.54 -16.21 1.02
C LEU A 426 -2.98 -16.70 2.40
N ASN A 427 -2.80 -18.00 2.65
CA ASN A 427 -3.06 -18.60 3.96
C ASN A 427 -1.89 -18.47 4.95
N GLN A 428 -0.76 -17.89 4.51
CA GLN A 428 0.40 -17.56 5.33
C GLN A 428 1.14 -16.36 4.72
N THR A 429 1.88 -15.64 5.55
CA THR A 429 2.66 -14.47 5.15
C THR A 429 3.74 -14.84 4.12
N LEU A 430 3.88 -14.03 3.07
CA LEU A 430 5.02 -14.11 2.16
C LEU A 430 6.28 -13.49 2.81
N ASN A 431 7.41 -14.21 2.76
CA ASN A 431 8.64 -13.85 3.46
C ASN A 431 9.76 -13.44 2.50
N VAL A 432 9.97 -12.13 2.32
CA VAL A 432 11.07 -11.60 1.51
C VAL A 432 12.27 -11.35 2.42
N THR A 433 13.19 -12.32 2.50
CA THR A 433 14.31 -12.29 3.45
C THR A 433 15.67 -12.01 2.83
N ARG A 434 15.78 -12.11 1.49
CA ARG A 434 17.05 -11.93 0.77
C ARG A 434 17.18 -10.49 0.29
N ALA A 435 18.35 -9.88 0.52
CA ALA A 435 18.71 -8.59 -0.06
C ALA A 435 18.57 -8.61 -1.60
N ASP A 436 18.30 -7.43 -2.17
CA ASP A 436 18.13 -7.23 -3.62
C ASP A 436 17.00 -8.05 -4.27
N THR A 437 16.09 -8.63 -3.48
CA THR A 437 14.94 -9.35 -4.03
C THR A 437 14.00 -8.39 -4.75
N VAL A 438 13.61 -8.75 -5.97
CA VAL A 438 12.63 -8.04 -6.76
C VAL A 438 11.31 -8.80 -6.72
N VAL A 439 10.23 -8.11 -6.37
CA VAL A 439 8.85 -8.57 -6.52
C VAL A 439 8.16 -7.61 -7.48
N LEU A 440 8.02 -8.05 -8.73
CA LEU A 440 7.49 -7.26 -9.83
C LEU A 440 6.11 -7.76 -10.22
N GLY A 441 5.08 -6.95 -10.00
CA GLY A 441 3.73 -7.16 -10.51
C GLY A 441 3.44 -6.34 -11.76
N ILE A 442 2.66 -6.92 -12.68
CA ILE A 442 2.11 -6.24 -13.86
C ILE A 442 0.65 -6.66 -14.01
N GLY A 443 -0.25 -5.72 -14.32
CA GLY A 443 -1.69 -5.98 -14.44
C GLY A 443 -2.39 -6.08 -13.08
N TYR A 444 -1.96 -5.27 -12.10
CA TYR A 444 -2.55 -5.22 -10.75
C TYR A 444 -2.74 -6.59 -10.07
N PRO A 445 -1.72 -7.47 -10.06
CA PRO A 445 -1.79 -8.69 -9.27
C PRO A 445 -2.11 -8.36 -7.82
N THR A 446 -3.07 -9.09 -7.28
CA THR A 446 -3.68 -8.77 -5.99
C THR A 446 -3.40 -9.87 -4.99
N PHE A 447 -2.76 -9.55 -3.88
CA PHE A 447 -2.58 -10.46 -2.75
C PHE A 447 -3.70 -10.25 -1.72
N VAL A 448 -4.42 -11.32 -1.40
CA VAL A 448 -5.50 -11.33 -0.40
C VAL A 448 -5.08 -12.22 0.77
N PRO A 449 -4.77 -11.67 1.96
CA PRO A 449 -4.47 -12.50 3.11
C PRO A 449 -5.75 -13.12 3.68
N ASP A 450 -5.72 -14.44 3.85
CA ASP A 450 -6.76 -15.20 4.53
C ASP A 450 -6.42 -15.38 6.02
N ASN A 451 -7.44 -15.64 6.85
CA ASN A 451 -7.26 -16.00 8.25
C ASN A 451 -6.50 -14.95 9.12
N GLY A 452 -6.43 -13.69 8.66
CA GLY A 452 -5.82 -12.59 9.41
C GLY A 452 -4.30 -12.58 9.43
N VAL A 453 -3.64 -13.32 8.52
CA VAL A 453 -2.19 -13.22 8.34
C VAL A 453 -1.82 -11.87 7.73
N ASN A 454 -0.57 -11.44 7.88
CA ASN A 454 -0.08 -10.37 7.03
C ASN A 454 0.12 -10.92 5.62
N ALA A 455 -0.14 -10.14 4.57
CA ALA A 455 0.07 -10.63 3.20
C ALA A 455 1.56 -10.83 2.89
N MET A 456 2.40 -9.88 3.28
CA MET A 456 3.84 -9.93 3.04
C MET A 456 4.64 -9.24 4.14
N GLN A 457 5.83 -9.77 4.41
CA GLN A 457 6.84 -9.11 5.21
C GLN A 457 8.21 -9.11 4.49
N VAL A 458 8.95 -8.02 4.66
CA VAL A 458 10.33 -7.85 4.20
C VAL A 458 11.25 -7.80 5.40
N ALA A 459 12.36 -8.54 5.38
CA ALA A 459 13.39 -8.48 6.41
C ALA A 459 14.14 -7.13 6.39
N ASP A 460 14.92 -6.83 7.44
CA ASP A 460 15.78 -5.63 7.49
C ASP A 460 17.02 -5.81 6.60
N VAL A 461 16.84 -5.77 5.28
CA VAL A 461 17.86 -6.06 4.27
C VAL A 461 17.90 -4.99 3.18
N ASP A 462 19.06 -4.86 2.54
CA ASP A 462 19.28 -3.92 1.45
C ASP A 462 18.45 -4.26 0.20
N GLY A 463 18.09 -3.23 -0.55
CA GLY A 463 17.86 -3.31 -1.99
C GLY A 463 16.59 -4.02 -2.45
N VAL A 464 15.71 -4.45 -1.57
CA VAL A 464 14.44 -5.07 -1.97
C VAL A 464 13.61 -4.08 -2.80
N ARG A 465 12.99 -4.57 -3.88
CA ARG A 465 12.17 -3.75 -4.77
C ARG A 465 10.79 -4.38 -4.90
N LEU A 466 9.78 -3.73 -4.35
CA LEU A 466 8.37 -4.10 -4.51
C LEU A 466 7.74 -3.16 -5.52
N LYS A 467 7.17 -3.72 -6.60
CA LYS A 467 6.53 -2.91 -7.65
C LYS A 467 5.20 -3.48 -8.13
N GLY A 468 4.19 -2.62 -8.29
CA GLY A 468 2.97 -2.94 -9.05
C GLY A 468 2.09 -4.00 -8.39
N LEU A 469 1.88 -3.92 -7.08
CA LEU A 469 1.10 -4.88 -6.30
C LEU A 469 -0.11 -4.22 -5.67
N LEU A 470 -1.25 -4.91 -5.66
CA LEU A 470 -2.39 -4.56 -4.82
C LEU A 470 -2.47 -5.53 -3.63
N PHE A 471 -2.48 -5.00 -2.42
CA PHE A 471 -2.79 -5.77 -1.21
C PHE A 471 -4.25 -5.49 -0.83
N ASP A 472 -5.11 -6.50 -0.94
CA ASP A 472 -6.54 -6.36 -0.70
C ASP A 472 -6.94 -7.18 0.52
N ALA A 473 -7.46 -6.52 1.56
CA ALA A 473 -7.67 -7.16 2.84
C ALA A 473 -8.75 -8.27 2.78
N GLY A 474 -8.44 -9.44 3.36
CA GLY A 474 -9.43 -10.48 3.58
C GLY A 474 -10.44 -10.13 4.68
N THR A 475 -11.46 -10.96 4.83
CA THR A 475 -12.58 -10.74 5.77
C THR A 475 -12.20 -10.89 7.25
N THR A 476 -11.05 -11.50 7.52
CA THR A 476 -10.46 -11.63 8.86
C THR A 476 -9.40 -10.55 9.06
N ASN A 477 -9.47 -9.84 10.18
CA ASN A 477 -8.59 -8.70 10.45
C ASN A 477 -7.11 -9.12 10.45
N SER A 478 -6.34 -8.55 9.53
CA SER A 478 -4.88 -8.65 9.53
C SER A 478 -4.28 -7.54 10.39
N GLN A 479 -3.20 -7.82 11.14
CA GLN A 479 -2.55 -6.77 11.92
C GLN A 479 -1.90 -5.71 11.01
N ALA A 480 -1.21 -6.16 9.95
CA ALA A 480 -0.75 -5.33 8.86
C ALA A 480 -0.94 -6.05 7.52
N LEU A 481 -1.08 -5.34 6.40
CA LEU A 481 -1.05 -5.99 5.07
C LEU A 481 0.39 -6.19 4.60
N LEU A 482 1.23 -5.14 4.70
CA LEU A 482 2.66 -5.18 4.39
C LEU A 482 3.49 -4.62 5.55
N THR A 483 4.57 -5.32 5.90
CA THR A 483 5.58 -4.84 6.85
C THR A 483 6.96 -4.85 6.21
N VAL A 484 7.68 -3.71 6.25
CA VAL A 484 9.04 -3.57 5.73
C VAL A 484 10.01 -3.37 6.89
N GLY A 485 10.82 -4.39 7.14
CA GLY A 485 11.65 -4.52 8.33
C GLY A 485 10.83 -5.01 9.53
N PRO A 486 11.34 -5.92 10.38
CA PRO A 486 10.71 -6.25 11.66
C PRO A 486 10.71 -5.05 12.62
N ALA A 487 9.84 -5.08 13.63
CA ALA A 487 9.84 -4.07 14.69
C ALA A 487 11.23 -4.00 15.37
N GLY A 488 11.71 -2.79 15.62
CA GLY A 488 13.06 -2.56 16.17
C GLY A 488 14.20 -2.60 15.14
N SER A 489 13.88 -2.63 13.83
CA SER A 489 14.86 -2.43 12.76
C SER A 489 15.66 -1.14 12.99
N ALA A 490 16.99 -1.25 12.89
CA ALA A 490 17.92 -0.18 13.20
C ALA A 490 19.06 -0.06 12.17
N ALA A 491 19.13 -0.97 11.20
CA ALA A 491 20.13 -0.89 10.13
C ALA A 491 19.86 0.32 9.22
N GLY A 492 20.93 0.96 8.75
CA GLY A 492 20.87 2.00 7.74
C GLY A 492 21.07 1.41 6.34
N HIS A 493 20.21 1.76 5.41
CA HIS A 493 20.17 1.22 4.04
C HIS A 493 20.40 2.29 2.96
N ALA A 494 21.01 3.43 3.31
CA ALA A 494 21.09 4.61 2.44
C ALA A 494 21.71 4.36 1.04
N ALA A 495 22.70 3.46 0.94
CA ALA A 495 23.37 3.15 -0.32
C ALA A 495 22.52 2.28 -1.25
N ASN A 496 21.66 1.43 -0.69
CA ASN A 496 20.80 0.53 -1.44
C ASN A 496 19.49 0.30 -0.68
N PRO A 497 18.59 1.31 -0.66
CA PRO A 497 17.40 1.25 0.16
C PRO A 497 16.41 0.21 -0.37
N THR A 498 15.49 -0.25 0.47
CA THR A 498 14.27 -0.93 -0.01
C THR A 498 13.34 0.10 -0.68
N THR A 499 12.72 -0.25 -1.82
CA THR A 499 11.69 0.59 -2.48
C THR A 499 10.34 -0.09 -2.52
N ILE A 500 9.29 0.71 -2.31
CA ILE A 500 7.88 0.36 -2.42
C ILE A 500 7.28 1.27 -3.49
N GLN A 501 6.91 0.73 -4.66
CA GLN A 501 6.55 1.54 -5.82
C GLN A 501 5.29 1.05 -6.51
N ASP A 502 4.30 1.90 -6.73
CA ASP A 502 2.99 1.48 -7.25
C ASP A 502 2.42 0.30 -6.44
N VAL A 503 2.54 0.40 -5.12
CA VAL A 503 2.00 -0.58 -4.18
C VAL A 503 0.77 0.03 -3.53
N PHE A 504 -0.34 -0.65 -3.70
CA PHE A 504 -1.66 -0.14 -3.33
C PHE A 504 -2.29 -1.05 -2.28
N PHE A 505 -3.16 -0.48 -1.45
CA PHE A 505 -3.86 -1.18 -0.40
C PHE A 505 -5.34 -0.87 -0.47
N ARG A 506 -6.16 -1.91 -0.35
CA ARG A 506 -7.60 -1.78 -0.25
C ARG A 506 -8.12 -2.53 0.97
N ILE A 507 -8.98 -1.88 1.74
CA ILE A 507 -9.69 -2.48 2.88
C ILE A 507 -11.19 -2.22 2.72
N GLY A 508 -11.94 -3.21 2.24
CA GLY A 508 -13.34 -3.04 1.90
C GLY A 508 -13.59 -2.93 0.40
N GLY A 509 -14.82 -2.61 0.01
CA GLY A 509 -15.18 -2.35 -1.38
C GLY A 509 -15.49 -3.61 -2.18
N GLN A 510 -14.52 -4.52 -2.35
CA GLN A 510 -14.79 -5.82 -3.01
C GLN A 510 -15.42 -6.84 -2.06
N VAL A 511 -14.86 -6.97 -0.86
CA VAL A 511 -15.35 -7.79 0.27
C VAL A 511 -15.34 -6.93 1.54
N ALA A 512 -15.97 -7.39 2.63
CA ALA A 512 -15.87 -6.73 3.94
C ALA A 512 -14.48 -6.95 4.57
N GLY A 513 -13.46 -6.43 3.89
CA GLY A 513 -12.04 -6.59 4.22
C GLY A 513 -11.67 -5.83 5.48
N LYS A 514 -10.71 -6.36 6.26
CA LYS A 514 -10.33 -5.81 7.56
C LYS A 514 -8.81 -5.87 7.74
N ALA A 515 -8.22 -4.75 8.16
CA ALA A 515 -6.85 -4.74 8.64
C ALA A 515 -6.64 -3.57 9.60
N THR A 516 -5.86 -3.78 10.66
CA THR A 516 -5.53 -2.70 11.59
C THR A 516 -4.64 -1.65 10.93
N THR A 517 -3.63 -2.09 10.17
CA THR A 517 -2.74 -1.20 9.42
C THR A 517 -2.54 -1.69 7.99
N SER A 518 -2.43 -0.80 7.01
CA SER A 518 -2.07 -1.23 5.64
C SER A 518 -0.57 -1.45 5.50
N LEU A 519 0.24 -0.44 5.83
CA LEU A 519 1.69 -0.48 5.66
C LEU A 519 2.42 -0.07 6.94
N VAL A 520 3.37 -0.89 7.37
CA VAL A 520 4.34 -0.56 8.42
C VAL A 520 5.75 -0.55 7.83
N VAL A 521 6.48 0.56 7.97
CA VAL A 521 7.87 0.71 7.51
C VAL A 521 8.78 0.93 8.71
N ASN A 522 9.50 -0.13 9.10
CA ASN A 522 10.49 -0.11 10.16
C ASN A 522 11.91 0.09 9.64
N SER A 523 12.24 -0.40 8.45
CA SER A 523 13.58 -0.23 7.87
C SER A 523 13.89 1.24 7.59
N SER A 524 15.10 1.66 7.94
CA SER A 524 15.56 3.02 7.65
C SER A 524 15.86 3.18 6.17
N ASN A 525 15.82 4.42 5.68
CA ASN A 525 16.11 4.80 4.29
C ASN A 525 15.15 4.24 3.23
N THR A 526 14.09 3.51 3.62
CA THR A 526 13.08 3.05 2.66
C THR A 526 12.53 4.21 1.83
N ILE A 527 12.36 3.97 0.54
CA ILE A 527 11.72 4.91 -0.39
C ILE A 527 10.32 4.38 -0.69
N ILE A 528 9.32 5.16 -0.30
CA ILE A 528 7.90 4.96 -0.61
C ILE A 528 7.58 5.86 -1.79
N ASP A 529 7.36 5.31 -2.98
CA ASP A 529 7.23 6.09 -4.19
C ASP A 529 5.97 5.70 -4.97
N HIS A 530 4.91 6.49 -4.79
CA HIS A 530 3.55 6.19 -5.20
C HIS A 530 2.94 4.99 -4.48
N ILE A 531 2.27 5.28 -3.37
CA ILE A 531 1.32 4.33 -2.77
C ILE A 531 -0.05 4.97 -2.70
N TRP A 532 -1.06 4.11 -2.66
CA TRP A 532 -2.41 4.49 -2.24
C TRP A 532 -2.89 3.50 -1.20
N ALA A 533 -3.06 3.96 0.03
CA ALA A 533 -3.65 3.18 1.11
C ALA A 533 -5.10 3.66 1.29
N TRP A 534 -6.06 2.80 0.96
CA TRP A 534 -7.47 3.18 0.88
C TRP A 534 -8.33 2.24 1.70
N ARG A 535 -8.91 2.78 2.79
CA ARG A 535 -10.07 2.16 3.43
C ARG A 535 -11.30 2.53 2.59
N ALA A 536 -12.00 1.53 2.07
CA ALA A 536 -13.06 1.78 1.11
C ALA A 536 -14.19 2.66 1.68
N ASP A 537 -14.49 3.76 1.01
CA ASP A 537 -15.66 4.62 1.25
C ASP A 537 -16.89 4.18 0.43
N HIS A 538 -16.66 3.35 -0.60
CA HIS A 538 -17.70 2.77 -1.45
C HIS A 538 -17.34 1.37 -1.96
N GLY A 539 -18.34 0.66 -2.48
CA GLY A 539 -18.17 -0.54 -3.28
C GLY A 539 -19.39 -1.45 -3.29
N ASN A 540 -19.16 -2.75 -3.38
CA ASN A 540 -20.24 -3.75 -3.37
C ASN A 540 -21.11 -3.61 -2.11
N ALA A 541 -22.39 -3.98 -2.22
CA ALA A 541 -23.29 -3.90 -1.07
C ALA A 541 -22.76 -4.72 0.12
N GLY A 542 -22.66 -4.08 1.30
CA GLY A 542 -22.23 -4.73 2.54
C GLY A 542 -20.72 -4.92 2.70
N THR A 543 -19.88 -4.23 1.90
CA THR A 543 -18.41 -4.38 1.95
C THR A 543 -17.67 -3.16 2.52
N PHE A 544 -18.39 -2.09 2.86
CA PHE A 544 -17.84 -0.86 3.42
C PHE A 544 -18.78 -0.27 4.49
N GLY A 545 -18.22 0.54 5.39
CA GLY A 545 -18.91 1.18 6.49
C GLY A 545 -18.17 1.03 7.83
N TRP A 546 -18.52 1.88 8.80
CA TRP A 546 -17.75 2.08 10.04
C TRP A 546 -17.43 0.79 10.81
N THR A 547 -18.34 -0.18 10.80
CA THR A 547 -18.17 -1.48 11.48
C THR A 547 -17.93 -2.64 10.50
N VAL A 548 -17.98 -2.38 9.20
CA VAL A 548 -17.93 -3.38 8.13
C VAL A 548 -16.49 -3.62 7.67
N ASN A 549 -15.76 -2.54 7.36
CA ASN A 549 -14.35 -2.56 6.94
C ASN A 549 -13.47 -1.76 7.92
N PRO A 550 -13.40 -2.16 9.21
CA PRO A 550 -12.58 -1.45 10.18
C PRO A 550 -11.11 -1.42 9.78
N ALA A 551 -10.51 -0.24 9.87
CA ALA A 551 -9.08 -0.03 9.69
C ALA A 551 -8.62 1.20 10.46
N ASP A 552 -7.58 1.06 11.27
CA ASP A 552 -7.13 2.11 12.17
C ASP A 552 -6.23 3.12 11.46
N THR A 553 -5.19 2.67 10.76
CA THR A 553 -4.14 3.53 10.19
C THR A 553 -3.66 3.03 8.84
N GLY A 554 -3.47 3.92 7.87
CA GLY A 554 -2.96 3.54 6.56
C GLY A 554 -1.46 3.24 6.59
N LEU A 555 -0.67 4.17 7.12
CA LEU A 555 0.78 4.10 7.11
C LEU A 555 1.39 4.40 8.49
N ILE A 556 2.28 3.53 8.95
CA ILE A 556 3.17 3.78 10.09
C ILE A 556 4.62 3.75 9.62
N VAL A 557 5.35 4.83 9.83
CA VAL A 557 6.80 4.95 9.53
C VAL A 557 7.60 5.04 10.82
N ASN A 558 8.31 3.97 11.16
CA ASN A 558 9.23 3.92 12.29
C ASN A 558 10.70 4.09 11.88
N GLY A 559 11.04 3.71 10.65
CA GLY A 559 12.41 3.81 10.12
C GLY A 559 12.89 5.24 9.98
N ASN A 560 14.18 5.47 10.23
CA ASN A 560 14.80 6.79 10.05
C ASN A 560 15.09 7.07 8.58
N ASN A 561 15.09 8.34 8.18
CA ASN A 561 15.46 8.82 6.85
C ASN A 561 14.63 8.19 5.71
N VAL A 562 13.39 7.80 6.01
CA VAL A 562 12.42 7.34 5.02
C VAL A 562 11.99 8.52 4.16
N LEU A 563 11.84 8.29 2.86
CA LEU A 563 11.34 9.27 1.90
C LEU A 563 10.04 8.76 1.28
N ALA A 564 8.98 9.55 1.37
CA ALA A 564 7.74 9.34 0.65
C ALA A 564 7.59 10.35 -0.50
N THR A 565 7.32 9.87 -1.71
CA THR A 565 7.06 10.71 -2.90
C THR A 565 5.76 10.26 -3.56
N GLY A 566 4.75 11.13 -3.58
CA GLY A 566 3.42 10.75 -4.07
C GLY A 566 2.65 9.86 -3.09
N LEU A 567 2.39 10.37 -1.87
CA LEU A 567 1.71 9.62 -0.82
C LEU A 567 0.20 9.91 -0.83
N PHE A 568 -0.63 8.87 -1.01
CA PHE A 568 -2.09 8.95 -0.94
C PHE A 568 -2.59 8.01 0.16
N VAL A 569 -3.30 8.51 1.16
CA VAL A 569 -3.83 7.70 2.28
C VAL A 569 -5.21 8.21 2.70
N GLU A 570 -6.23 7.36 2.70
CA GLU A 570 -7.62 7.80 2.83
C GLU A 570 -8.51 6.91 3.71
N HIS A 571 -9.38 7.59 4.47
CA HIS A 571 -10.57 7.11 5.19
C HIS A 571 -10.35 6.17 6.37
N TYR A 572 -9.16 6.09 6.93
CA TYR A 572 -8.90 5.26 8.11
C TYR A 572 -9.56 5.86 9.36
N GLN A 573 -9.88 4.99 10.33
CA GLN A 573 -10.67 5.37 11.50
C GLN A 573 -9.88 6.12 12.57
N LYS A 574 -8.55 6.09 12.49
CA LYS A 574 -7.64 6.83 13.39
C LYS A 574 -6.69 7.70 12.57
N HIS A 575 -5.45 7.88 13.03
CA HIS A 575 -4.46 8.63 12.28
C HIS A 575 -4.17 7.91 10.97
N GLU A 576 -4.29 8.63 9.86
CA GLU A 576 -4.14 8.09 8.50
C GLU A 576 -2.66 7.72 8.26
N VAL A 577 -1.76 8.66 8.61
CA VAL A 577 -0.32 8.48 8.64
C VAL A 577 0.23 8.76 10.05
N ILE A 578 1.11 7.88 10.53
CA ILE A 578 1.91 8.10 11.75
C ILE A 578 3.39 8.01 11.38
N TRP A 579 4.15 9.05 11.72
CA TRP A 579 5.59 9.13 11.45
C TRP A 579 6.39 9.27 12.73
N ASN A 580 7.11 8.22 13.11
CA ASN A 580 7.92 8.12 14.32
C ASN A 580 9.43 8.21 14.04
N GLY A 581 9.85 7.94 12.81
CA GLY A 581 11.26 7.96 12.41
C GLY A 581 11.84 9.36 12.20
N GLN A 582 13.11 9.53 12.54
CA GLN A 582 13.85 10.80 12.39
C GLN A 582 14.29 11.04 10.95
N GLY A 583 14.42 12.30 10.54
CA GLY A 583 14.90 12.70 9.21
C GLY A 583 13.95 12.33 8.08
N GLY A 584 12.69 12.03 8.40
CA GLY A 584 11.67 11.66 7.44
C GLY A 584 11.35 12.78 6.48
N ARG A 585 11.03 12.44 5.23
CA ARG A 585 10.60 13.42 4.22
C ARG A 585 9.37 12.96 3.46
N THR A 586 8.45 13.86 3.17
CA THR A 586 7.30 13.61 2.29
C THR A 586 7.18 14.70 1.22
N ILE A 587 7.18 14.32 -0.05
CA ILE A 587 6.90 15.25 -1.16
C ILE A 587 5.60 14.78 -1.80
N PHE A 588 4.60 15.65 -1.75
CA PHE A 588 3.20 15.38 -2.04
C PHE A 588 2.52 14.43 -1.03
N PHE A 589 1.44 14.91 -0.44
CA PHE A 589 0.47 14.12 0.32
C PHE A 589 -0.96 14.49 -0.06
N GLN A 590 -1.80 13.49 -0.23
CA GLN A 590 -3.24 13.64 -0.37
C GLN A 590 -3.95 12.70 0.62
N ASN A 591 -5.00 13.24 1.25
CA ASN A 591 -5.84 12.50 2.17
C ASN A 591 -7.30 12.97 2.09
N GLU A 592 -8.20 12.01 2.32
CA GLU A 592 -9.57 12.23 2.73
C GLU A 592 -9.85 11.53 4.07
N MET A 593 -10.49 12.22 5.01
CA MET A 593 -10.91 11.66 6.30
C MET A 593 -12.09 10.68 6.12
N PRO A 594 -12.36 9.76 7.07
CA PRO A 594 -13.45 8.79 6.95
C PRO A 594 -14.81 9.48 6.87
N TYR A 595 -15.57 9.24 5.81
CA TYR A 595 -16.88 9.88 5.61
C TYR A 595 -17.95 9.38 6.60
N ASP A 596 -17.77 8.15 7.05
CA ASP A 596 -18.75 7.34 7.75
C ASP A 596 -18.62 7.38 9.28
N VAL A 597 -18.01 8.44 9.81
CA VAL A 597 -17.93 8.71 11.25
C VAL A 597 -19.36 8.83 11.81
N PRO A 598 -19.78 7.98 12.77
CA PRO A 598 -21.17 7.97 13.21
C PRO A 598 -21.52 9.18 14.08
N ASN A 599 -20.58 9.67 14.89
CA ASN A 599 -20.72 10.85 15.73
C ASN A 599 -19.36 11.28 16.29
N GLN A 600 -19.28 12.50 16.82
CA GLN A 600 -18.04 13.04 17.36
C GLN A 600 -17.46 12.18 18.50
N ALA A 601 -18.29 11.62 19.38
CA ALA A 601 -17.80 10.85 20.52
C ALA A 601 -17.08 9.55 20.12
N ALA A 602 -17.48 8.95 19.00
CA ALA A 602 -16.82 7.78 18.41
C ALA A 602 -15.47 8.12 17.76
N TRP A 603 -15.21 9.39 17.43
CA TRP A 603 -14.04 9.82 16.69
C TRP A 603 -13.35 11.01 17.37
N LYS A 604 -12.59 10.68 18.41
CA LYS A 604 -11.71 11.59 19.16
C LYS A 604 -10.38 10.88 19.42
N SER A 605 -9.26 11.56 19.16
CA SER A 605 -7.92 11.06 19.49
C SER A 605 -7.57 11.22 20.97
N SER A 606 -8.24 12.14 21.67
CA SER A 606 -8.15 12.29 23.13
C SER A 606 -9.43 12.88 23.72
N ALA A 607 -9.49 13.07 25.03
CA ALA A 607 -10.65 13.71 25.67
C ALA A 607 -10.91 15.14 25.17
N SER A 608 -9.87 15.87 24.73
CA SER A 608 -9.94 17.27 24.30
C SER A 608 -9.77 17.48 22.79
N VAL A 609 -9.32 16.48 22.04
CA VAL A 609 -9.06 16.62 20.59
C VAL A 609 -10.10 15.85 19.79
N ASN A 610 -10.86 16.58 18.98
CA ASN A 610 -11.84 16.02 18.04
C ASN A 610 -11.14 15.45 16.81
N GLY A 611 -11.50 14.23 16.42
CA GLY A 611 -10.91 13.55 15.27
C GLY A 611 -9.47 13.08 15.49
N TYR A 612 -8.94 12.49 14.42
CA TYR A 612 -7.55 12.05 14.30
C TYR A 612 -6.92 12.76 13.10
N ALA A 613 -5.66 13.17 13.24
CA ALA A 613 -4.92 13.83 12.18
C ALA A 613 -4.72 12.92 10.96
N ALA A 614 -4.80 13.50 9.76
CA ALA A 614 -4.40 12.87 8.51
C ALA A 614 -2.90 12.58 8.47
N TYR A 615 -2.08 13.43 9.10
CA TYR A 615 -0.65 13.18 9.20
C TYR A 615 -0.18 13.54 10.60
N LYS A 616 0.26 12.53 11.35
CA LYS A 616 0.82 12.70 12.69
C LYS A 616 2.33 12.44 12.67
N VAL A 617 3.11 13.44 13.08
CA VAL A 617 4.51 13.25 13.46
C VAL A 617 4.59 12.99 14.96
N GLY A 618 5.32 11.95 15.35
CA GLY A 618 5.46 11.53 16.74
C GLY A 618 6.15 12.60 17.60
N ALA A 619 5.74 12.72 18.86
CA ALA A 619 6.19 13.80 19.76
C ALA A 619 7.71 13.81 20.01
N ASN A 620 8.39 12.68 19.82
CA ASN A 620 9.84 12.55 20.02
C ASN A 620 10.65 12.84 18.75
N VAL A 621 10.00 13.12 17.62
CA VAL A 621 10.67 13.44 16.36
C VAL A 621 11.19 14.87 16.44
N THR A 622 12.45 15.06 16.08
CA THR A 622 13.14 16.36 16.08
C THR A 622 13.58 16.78 14.69
N SER A 623 13.43 15.90 13.69
CA SER A 623 13.73 16.20 12.29
C SER A 623 12.73 15.53 11.37
N HIS A 624 11.97 16.33 10.62
CA HIS A 624 11.02 15.88 9.62
C HIS A 624 10.77 17.01 8.62
N GLU A 625 10.53 16.70 7.34
CA GLU A 625 10.18 17.76 6.38
C GLU A 625 9.20 17.32 5.31
N ALA A 626 8.16 18.12 5.06
CA ALA A 626 7.17 17.77 4.05
C ALA A 626 6.71 18.95 3.16
N TRP A 627 6.37 18.65 1.91
CA TRP A 627 5.96 19.64 0.89
C TRP A 627 4.68 19.23 0.16
N GLY A 628 3.73 20.17 0.04
CA GLY A 628 2.50 20.01 -0.74
C GLY A 628 1.57 18.96 -0.16
N LEU A 629 0.91 19.26 0.97
CA LEU A 629 0.06 18.31 1.69
C LEU A 629 -1.39 18.82 1.74
N GLY A 630 -2.33 17.98 1.30
CA GLY A 630 -3.76 18.25 1.36
C GLY A 630 -4.51 17.21 2.18
N SER A 631 -5.47 17.66 2.99
CA SER A 631 -6.43 16.79 3.69
C SER A 631 -7.85 17.33 3.53
N TYR A 632 -8.78 16.45 3.17
CA TYR A 632 -10.17 16.79 2.86
C TYR A 632 -11.13 16.08 3.83
N CYS A 633 -12.24 16.72 4.18
CA CYS A 633 -13.32 16.06 4.91
C CYS A 633 -14.64 16.08 4.11
N TYR A 634 -15.38 14.97 4.19
CA TYR A 634 -16.73 14.81 3.66
C TYR A 634 -17.54 13.90 4.59
N PHE A 635 -17.82 14.34 5.82
CA PHE A 635 -18.55 13.59 6.84
C PHE A 635 -20.05 13.49 6.51
N ASN A 636 -20.41 12.91 5.37
CA ASN A 636 -21.78 12.85 4.87
C ASN A 636 -22.73 12.02 5.75
N VAL A 637 -22.20 11.05 6.51
CA VAL A 637 -23.00 10.28 7.49
C VAL A 637 -23.37 11.15 8.69
N ASN A 638 -22.47 12.03 9.13
CA ASN A 638 -22.74 12.97 10.21
C ASN A 638 -22.02 14.32 9.99
N PRO A 639 -22.67 15.29 9.32
CA PRO A 639 -22.03 16.56 8.98
C PRO A 639 -21.74 17.47 10.18
N ALA A 640 -22.17 17.10 11.39
CA ALA A 640 -21.83 17.81 12.62
C ALA A 640 -20.46 17.41 13.19
N VAL A 641 -19.81 16.38 12.62
CA VAL A 641 -18.45 15.97 12.99
C VAL A 641 -17.46 17.06 12.59
N ALA A 642 -16.51 17.33 13.48
CA ALA A 642 -15.37 18.19 13.24
C ALA A 642 -14.07 17.41 13.47
N SER A 643 -13.06 17.69 12.65
CA SER A 643 -11.66 17.38 12.95
C SER A 643 -11.00 18.63 13.52
N TYR A 644 -10.22 18.48 14.59
CA TYR A 644 -9.51 19.61 15.19
C TYR A 644 -8.40 20.11 14.27
N HIS A 645 -7.58 19.21 13.73
CA HIS A 645 -6.53 19.53 12.77
C HIS A 645 -6.37 18.47 11.69
N ALA A 646 -5.91 18.86 10.51
CA ALA A 646 -5.49 17.90 9.49
C ALA A 646 -4.10 17.32 9.81
N PHE A 647 -3.17 18.14 10.29
CA PHE A 647 -1.78 17.75 10.55
C PHE A 647 -1.43 17.95 12.02
N GLU A 648 -0.75 16.99 12.63
CA GLU A 648 -0.35 17.02 14.05
C GLU A 648 1.14 16.74 14.20
N VAL A 649 1.91 17.71 14.70
CA VAL A 649 3.37 17.61 14.71
C VAL A 649 3.97 18.21 15.97
N PRO A 650 5.16 17.79 16.42
CA PRO A 650 5.85 18.46 17.52
C PRO A 650 6.35 19.84 17.07
N ASP A 651 6.21 20.83 17.95
CA ASP A 651 6.75 22.18 17.74
C ASP A 651 8.26 22.19 17.98
N THR A 652 9.01 21.82 16.95
CA THR A 652 10.48 21.83 16.97
C THR A 652 11.01 22.39 15.65
N SER A 653 12.07 23.20 15.71
CA SER A 653 12.64 23.87 14.53
C SER A 653 13.10 22.93 13.40
N GLY A 654 13.37 21.66 13.69
CA GLY A 654 13.76 20.66 12.71
C GLY A 654 12.59 19.93 12.03
N VAL A 655 11.35 20.17 12.47
CA VAL A 655 10.13 19.59 11.91
C VAL A 655 9.42 20.67 11.11
N ARG A 656 9.51 20.61 9.77
CA ARG A 656 9.11 21.69 8.87
C ARG A 656 8.11 21.23 7.81
N PHE A 657 7.13 22.05 7.49
CA PHE A 657 6.10 21.76 6.51
C PHE A 657 5.91 22.95 5.59
N HIS A 658 5.64 22.67 4.32
CA HIS A 658 5.51 23.66 3.27
C HIS A 658 4.27 23.34 2.42
N SER A 659 3.50 24.37 2.07
CA SER A 659 2.31 24.25 1.23
C SER A 659 1.27 23.26 1.76
N LEU A 660 0.72 23.55 2.93
CA LEU A 660 -0.33 22.78 3.56
C LEU A 660 -1.71 23.34 3.21
N LEU A 661 -2.70 22.46 3.08
CA LEU A 661 -4.09 22.87 2.99
C LEU A 661 -5.09 21.88 3.58
N SER A 662 -6.24 22.40 3.97
CA SER A 662 -7.41 21.61 4.36
C SER A 662 -8.67 22.07 3.61
N VAL A 663 -9.55 21.14 3.25
CA VAL A 663 -10.82 21.43 2.54
C VAL A 663 -11.98 20.69 3.19
N SER A 664 -13.13 21.34 3.33
CA SER A 664 -14.41 20.64 3.57
C SER A 664 -15.18 20.54 2.25
N LEU A 665 -15.41 19.32 1.78
CA LEU A 665 -16.11 19.07 0.53
C LEU A 665 -17.61 19.31 0.73
N ASN A 666 -18.20 20.25 -0.01
CA ASN A 666 -19.61 20.63 0.10
C ASN A 666 -20.07 20.92 1.54
N TYR A 667 -19.16 21.39 2.39
CA TYR A 667 -19.41 21.69 3.80
C TYR A 667 -20.02 20.53 4.61
N GLN A 668 -19.66 19.28 4.27
CA GLN A 668 -20.05 18.10 5.05
C GLN A 668 -19.01 17.88 6.16
N GLY A 669 -19.20 18.56 7.29
CA GLY A 669 -18.22 18.58 8.37
C GLY A 669 -17.22 19.73 8.29
N THR A 670 -16.34 19.84 9.29
CA THR A 670 -15.33 20.90 9.34
C THR A 670 -13.96 20.39 9.77
N ILE A 671 -12.92 21.07 9.33
CA ILE A 671 -11.56 20.97 9.89
C ILE A 671 -11.26 22.32 10.55
N THR A 672 -10.93 22.30 11.84
CA THR A 672 -10.83 23.53 12.66
C THR A 672 -9.52 24.27 12.40
N HIS A 673 -8.43 23.54 12.20
CA HIS A 673 -7.10 24.04 11.92
C HIS A 673 -6.42 23.21 10.83
N VAL A 674 -5.50 23.81 10.08
CA VAL A 674 -4.72 23.08 9.09
C VAL A 674 -3.70 22.19 9.81
N ILE A 675 -2.87 22.77 10.68
CA ILE A 675 -1.80 22.07 11.39
C ILE A 675 -1.73 22.52 12.84
N ASN A 676 -1.77 21.58 13.79
CA ASN A 676 -1.89 21.85 15.23
C ASN A 676 -2.98 22.92 15.47
N ASP A 677 -2.62 24.08 16.03
CA ASP A 677 -3.53 25.19 16.30
C ASP A 677 -3.48 26.31 15.23
N THR A 678 -2.85 26.04 14.07
CA THR A 678 -2.56 27.02 13.00
C THR A 678 -3.37 26.74 11.74
N GLY A 679 -3.82 27.82 11.09
CA GLY A 679 -4.78 27.77 9.98
C GLY A 679 -6.22 27.91 10.49
N GLY A 680 -7.07 28.58 9.70
CA GLY A 680 -8.45 28.82 10.06
C GLY A 680 -9.36 27.59 9.87
N VAL A 681 -10.59 27.71 10.36
CA VAL A 681 -11.64 26.71 10.13
C VAL A 681 -11.99 26.67 8.64
N THR A 682 -12.20 25.48 8.08
CA THR A 682 -12.72 25.33 6.71
C THR A 682 -14.04 26.09 6.53
N PRO A 683 -14.13 27.03 5.58
CA PRO A 683 -15.33 27.83 5.37
C PRO A 683 -16.44 27.04 4.69
N THR A 684 -17.64 27.64 4.59
CA THR A 684 -18.74 27.11 3.77
C THR A 684 -18.35 27.03 2.29
N GLY A 685 -18.77 25.95 1.63
CA GLY A 685 -18.38 25.65 0.24
C GLY A 685 -17.06 24.89 0.16
N THR A 686 -16.71 24.42 -1.04
CA THR A 686 -15.48 23.64 -1.27
C THR A 686 -14.30 24.59 -1.53
N VAL A 687 -13.80 25.23 -0.47
CA VAL A 687 -12.73 26.24 -0.54
C VAL A 687 -11.57 25.83 0.39
N PRO A 688 -10.31 25.85 -0.09
CA PRO A 688 -9.17 25.47 0.74
C PRO A 688 -8.80 26.54 1.77
N VAL A 689 -8.36 26.09 2.95
CA VAL A 689 -7.61 26.91 3.91
C VAL A 689 -6.16 26.50 3.83
N ASN A 690 -5.26 27.47 3.62
CA ASN A 690 -3.85 27.23 3.34
C ASN A 690 -2.96 27.68 4.49
N VAL A 691 -1.87 26.95 4.73
CA VAL A 691 -0.71 27.36 5.54
C VAL A 691 0.55 27.15 4.69
N VAL A 692 1.23 28.24 4.35
CA VAL A 692 2.36 28.21 3.40
C VAL A 692 3.59 27.54 4.02
N SER A 693 3.85 27.76 5.31
CA SER A 693 4.99 27.21 6.05
C SER A 693 4.63 26.92 7.51
N TYR A 694 5.29 25.95 8.13
CA TYR A 694 5.16 25.63 9.56
C TYR A 694 6.41 24.90 10.10
N PRO A 695 6.82 25.10 11.37
CA PRO A 695 6.46 26.24 12.19
C PRO A 695 6.98 27.55 11.57
#